data_AF-A0A1G0ZJR9-F1
#
_entry.id   AF-A0A1G0ZJR9-F1
#
_cell.length_a   1.000
_cell.length_b   1.000
_cell.length_c   1.000
_cell.angle_alpha   90.00
_cell.angle_beta   90.00
_cell.angle_gamma   90.00
#
_symmetry.space_group_name_H-M   'P 1'
#
loop_
_entity.id
_entity.type
_entity.pdbx_description
1 polymer ?
#
loop_
_entity_poly.entity_id
_entity_poly.type
_entity_poly.pdbx_seq_one_letter_code
_entity_poly.pdbx_strand_id
1 'polypeptide(L)'
;MRTILLIFAGIASLALVSGCMEKASQKAEGSVKPVQQPSVQPAERQHVPLLQTKALAPVAIRPLKIKDEKFVDADGNAVNFWGVNLCSFFPDRDLADKTAANLASLGVNMVRPHHTMRPSKDWNSQGPIALAKYNGNSRDMDLDAWDRFDYLNAKLREKGIYLSLAVWWSRNYEPADVSIKKVSDADDKAWSDAVKEMNSWHWQKAFDPRKLMAMFDERSFLLNAEFAKFMLTRVNKYSGISYGKDPQVMSLEFLNECDPEYILVCKNVFPEYFKKELVAKLDAFVQGKDAKTFDFYNMVNNEQKQLFSEFCGFLIQDFSRRMTQAVREYGYDGPVIFSNLWESETNLNARSTTDSYIEDHCYGNPFPVEKKDDLFFSKTKGILKGKPFIVGEMNMSEDQKVIKEKAPVRSMLPLAISAYGSLQDWAGVTWFAWNHGARDVGADGWAKNKSRAPSIGTLCGDGVFLDHFRTTGIIFRNGYVKGSSVAITLTVDAPYFPAGYQEMIRGKYNIKPGWQNIHKVRKSYGPMPSGQKTAEWMTAEPAGEILKSDTGEIIKDISRKQLTVSAPKAEGFSGYLDDKAPEGLKVINIRKVNGFATVVLVPLDDKPITQSSHLLISRTYTVADGSESDDLSIVLKGLPANSKWSFSPTRSRGAATDPDVPSVTAGAESALVVPSGNWTECELELK
;
A
#
# COMPACT_ATOMS: atom_id res chain seq x y z
N MET A 1 -31.81 0.34 -24.08
CA MET A 1 -30.90 1.47 -23.80
C MET A 1 -29.71 0.95 -23.00
N ARG A 2 -28.50 0.99 -23.57
CA ARG A 2 -27.28 0.44 -22.96
C ARG A 2 -26.75 1.40 -21.90
N THR A 3 -26.68 0.94 -20.65
CA THR A 3 -26.06 1.65 -19.53
C THR A 3 -24.54 1.53 -19.64
N ILE A 4 -23.85 2.63 -19.90
CA ILE A 4 -22.38 2.73 -19.90
C ILE A 4 -21.93 2.83 -18.43
N LEU A 5 -21.33 1.76 -17.91
CA LEU A 5 -20.64 1.75 -16.62
C LEU A 5 -19.27 2.44 -16.82
N LEU A 6 -19.14 3.69 -16.36
CA LEU A 6 -17.85 4.37 -16.19
C LEU A 6 -17.23 3.87 -14.89
N ILE A 7 -16.30 2.92 -15.00
CA ILE A 7 -15.43 2.50 -13.89
C ILE A 7 -14.25 3.47 -13.88
N PHE A 8 -14.26 4.39 -12.92
CA PHE A 8 -13.19 5.37 -12.70
C PHE A 8 -11.91 4.65 -12.28
N ALA A 9 -10.82 4.86 -13.02
CA ALA A 9 -9.47 4.66 -12.52
C ALA A 9 -9.19 5.80 -11.53
N GLY A 10 -8.94 5.49 -10.27
CA GLY A 10 -8.22 6.34 -9.31
C GLY A 10 -8.72 7.79 -9.18
N ILE A 11 -10.02 8.05 -9.00
CA ILE A 11 -10.51 9.41 -8.68
C ILE A 11 -11.80 9.34 -7.84
N ALA A 12 -11.69 9.57 -6.53
CA ALA A 12 -12.45 10.62 -5.80
C ALA A 12 -12.35 10.46 -4.27
N SER A 13 -11.50 11.27 -3.62
CA SER A 13 -11.89 12.07 -2.43
C SER A 13 -10.71 12.91 -1.91
N LEU A 14 -10.41 14.00 -2.61
CA LEU A 14 -9.84 15.19 -1.99
C LEU A 14 -10.60 16.41 -2.49
N ALA A 15 -11.79 16.61 -1.94
CA ALA A 15 -12.56 17.83 -2.08
C ALA A 15 -13.16 18.21 -0.71
N LEU A 16 -12.59 19.27 -0.14
CA LEU A 16 -13.24 20.32 0.65
C LEU A 16 -14.25 19.89 1.74
N VAL A 17 -13.78 19.86 2.99
CA VAL A 17 -14.60 20.33 4.12
C VAL A 17 -14.16 21.77 4.42
N SER A 18 -14.86 22.73 3.82
CA SER A 18 -14.78 24.14 4.21
C SER A 18 -16.19 24.74 4.14
N GLY A 19 -16.64 25.28 5.28
CA GLY A 19 -17.67 26.31 5.34
C GLY A 19 -19.12 25.85 5.39
N CYS A 20 -19.65 25.73 6.61
CA CYS A 20 -20.99 26.24 6.96
C CYS A 20 -21.16 26.28 8.48
N MET A 21 -20.73 27.39 9.10
CA MET A 21 -21.32 27.84 10.36
C MET A 21 -21.48 29.35 10.27
N GLU A 22 -22.68 29.75 9.86
CA GLU A 22 -23.18 31.11 10.04
C GLU A 22 -23.46 31.39 11.52
N LYS A 23 -23.27 32.66 11.84
CA LYS A 23 -23.33 33.30 13.14
C LYS A 23 -24.71 33.14 13.79
N ALA A 24 -24.72 32.70 15.04
CA ALA A 24 -25.74 33.11 16.00
C ALA A 24 -25.06 33.66 17.25
N SER A 25 -25.32 34.94 17.50
CA SER A 25 -24.87 35.75 18.63
C SER A 25 -25.39 35.24 19.97
N GLN A 26 -24.57 35.32 21.03
CA GLN A 26 -25.06 35.57 22.38
C GLN A 26 -24.01 36.32 23.21
N LYS A 27 -24.37 37.53 23.65
CA LYS A 27 -23.76 38.25 24.77
C LYS A 27 -24.37 37.73 26.07
N ALA A 28 -23.54 37.44 27.07
CA ALA A 28 -23.79 37.79 28.46
C ALA A 28 -22.50 37.60 29.28
N GLU A 29 -22.07 38.67 29.93
CA GLU A 29 -20.97 38.73 30.89
C GLU A 29 -21.35 38.08 32.22
N GLY A 30 -20.37 37.51 32.91
CA GLY A 30 -20.51 36.99 34.27
C GLY A 30 -19.15 36.65 34.87
N SER A 31 -18.50 37.65 35.47
CA SER A 31 -17.21 37.57 36.15
C SER A 31 -17.27 36.72 37.43
N VAL A 32 -16.40 35.71 37.56
CA VAL A 32 -16.05 35.11 38.86
C VAL A 32 -14.53 34.89 38.92
N LYS A 33 -13.92 35.37 40.00
CA LYS A 33 -12.47 35.36 40.27
C LYS A 33 -11.93 33.93 40.47
N PRO A 34 -10.68 33.63 40.06
CA PRO A 34 -10.08 32.31 40.25
C PRO A 34 -9.56 32.12 41.68
N VAL A 35 -9.90 30.98 42.28
CA VAL A 35 -9.30 30.48 43.53
C VAL A 35 -8.04 29.69 43.18
N GLN A 36 -6.90 30.06 43.76
CA GLN A 36 -5.64 29.32 43.65
C GLN A 36 -5.78 27.95 44.33
N GLN A 37 -5.55 26.87 43.57
CA GLN A 37 -5.27 25.54 44.11
C GLN A 37 -3.75 25.25 44.00
N PRO A 38 -3.18 24.47 44.93
CA PRO A 38 -1.73 24.26 44.99
C PRO A 38 -1.21 23.46 43.79
N SER A 39 -0.04 23.85 43.31
CA SER A 39 0.71 23.17 42.25
C SER A 39 1.11 21.75 42.66
N VAL A 40 0.42 20.75 42.12
CA VAL A 40 0.94 19.38 42.07
C VAL A 40 1.77 19.26 40.80
N GLN A 41 3.08 19.05 40.94
CA GLN A 41 3.93 18.68 39.81
C GLN A 41 3.37 17.39 39.18
N PRO A 42 3.03 17.37 37.89
CA PRO A 42 2.70 16.11 37.22
C PRO A 42 4.00 15.31 37.13
N ALA A 43 4.05 14.17 37.81
CA ALA A 43 5.06 13.17 37.55
C ALA A 43 5.01 12.83 36.05
N GLU A 44 6.10 13.05 35.33
CA GLU A 44 6.30 12.51 33.99
C GLU A 44 6.14 10.99 34.07
N ARG A 45 4.98 10.48 33.70
CA ARG A 45 4.77 9.05 33.52
C ARG A 45 5.30 8.70 32.13
N GLN A 46 6.43 7.99 32.12
CA GLN A 46 6.97 7.37 30.92
C GLN A 46 5.88 6.51 30.27
N HIS A 47 5.61 6.78 28.99
CA HIS A 47 4.97 5.81 28.11
C HIS A 47 5.69 4.47 28.29
N VAL A 48 5.00 3.43 28.78
CA VAL A 48 5.55 2.08 28.76
C VAL A 48 5.66 1.72 27.27
N PRO A 49 6.89 1.57 26.72
CA PRO A 49 7.03 1.19 25.33
C PRO A 49 6.41 -0.19 25.16
N LEU A 50 5.63 -0.39 24.10
CA LEU A 50 5.27 -1.73 23.64
C LEU A 50 6.57 -2.53 23.54
N LEU A 51 6.71 -3.55 24.40
CA LEU A 51 7.91 -4.39 24.47
C LEU A 51 8.22 -4.90 23.07
N GLN A 52 9.45 -4.68 22.60
CA GLN A 52 9.93 -5.26 21.36
C GLN A 52 10.04 -6.77 21.56
N THR A 53 9.05 -7.51 21.07
CA THR A 53 9.01 -8.98 21.11
C THR A 53 9.95 -9.57 20.06
N LYS A 54 10.40 -10.82 20.20
CA LYS A 54 11.21 -11.47 19.13
C LYS A 54 10.49 -11.43 17.77
N ALA A 55 9.17 -11.61 17.76
CA ALA A 55 8.35 -11.56 16.56
C ALA A 55 8.36 -10.19 15.84
N LEU A 56 8.74 -9.11 16.52
CA LEU A 56 8.79 -7.73 16.00
C LEU A 56 10.10 -7.00 16.30
N ALA A 57 11.13 -7.72 16.74
CA ALA A 57 12.40 -7.12 17.12
C ALA A 57 12.95 -6.35 15.92
N PRO A 58 13.46 -5.12 16.10
CA PRO A 58 14.11 -4.38 15.04
C PRO A 58 15.21 -5.25 14.43
N VAL A 59 15.05 -5.61 13.17
CA VAL A 59 16.10 -6.27 12.42
C VAL A 59 16.96 -5.14 11.87
N ALA A 60 18.25 -5.15 12.22
CA ALA A 60 19.19 -4.19 11.66
C ALA A 60 19.08 -4.22 10.13
N ILE A 61 19.05 -3.04 9.51
CA ILE A 61 18.98 -2.91 8.05
C ILE A 61 20.17 -3.66 7.43
N ARG A 62 19.87 -4.57 6.51
CA ARG A 62 20.86 -5.37 5.76
C ARG A 62 20.58 -5.22 4.27
N PRO A 63 21.62 -5.28 3.41
CA PRO A 63 21.40 -5.38 1.98
C PRO A 63 20.54 -6.60 1.65
N LEU A 64 19.56 -6.43 0.77
CA LEU A 64 18.70 -7.49 0.28
C LEU A 64 19.06 -7.84 -1.16
N LYS A 65 18.80 -9.09 -1.54
CA LYS A 65 18.93 -9.58 -2.92
C LYS A 65 17.61 -10.15 -3.38
N ILE A 66 17.38 -10.13 -4.69
CA ILE A 66 16.29 -10.89 -5.28
C ILE A 66 16.83 -12.29 -5.61
N LYS A 67 16.14 -13.31 -5.11
CA LYS A 67 16.39 -14.71 -5.45
C LYS A 67 15.04 -15.36 -5.72
N ASP A 68 14.92 -15.94 -6.91
CA ASP A 68 13.66 -16.47 -7.42
C ASP A 68 12.56 -15.37 -7.39
N GLU A 69 11.45 -15.60 -6.69
CA GLU A 69 10.32 -14.67 -6.56
C GLU A 69 10.33 -13.93 -5.20
N LYS A 70 11.48 -13.85 -4.50
CA LYS A 70 11.56 -13.29 -3.15
C LYS A 70 12.72 -12.31 -2.98
N PHE A 71 12.55 -11.39 -2.04
CA PHE A 71 13.68 -10.67 -1.44
C PHE A 71 14.26 -11.54 -0.32
N VAL A 72 15.58 -11.66 -0.29
CA VAL A 72 16.29 -12.44 0.72
C VAL A 72 17.42 -11.63 1.36
N ASP A 73 17.66 -11.88 2.64
CA ASP A 73 18.81 -11.35 3.35
C ASP A 73 20.11 -12.10 2.97
N ALA A 74 21.23 -11.72 3.60
CA ALA A 74 22.53 -12.34 3.38
C ALA A 74 22.60 -13.83 3.79
N ASP A 75 21.72 -14.25 4.71
CA ASP A 75 21.62 -15.61 5.22
C ASP A 75 20.66 -16.47 4.34
N GLY A 76 20.00 -15.85 3.35
CA GLY A 76 19.07 -16.49 2.44
C GLY A 76 17.63 -16.55 2.96
N ASN A 77 17.31 -15.90 4.07
CA ASN A 77 15.96 -15.86 4.62
C ASN A 77 15.11 -14.87 3.82
N ALA A 78 13.87 -15.26 3.52
CA ALA A 78 12.93 -14.37 2.85
C ALA A 78 12.56 -13.18 3.75
N VAL A 79 12.49 -11.99 3.15
CA VAL A 79 12.03 -10.76 3.81
C VAL A 79 10.74 -10.32 3.15
N ASN A 80 9.65 -10.34 3.93
CA ASN A 80 8.35 -9.85 3.51
C ASN A 80 8.09 -8.46 4.10
N PHE A 81 7.51 -7.56 3.31
CA PHE A 81 7.29 -6.16 3.72
C PHE A 81 5.84 -5.88 4.12
N TRP A 82 5.66 -5.42 5.35
CA TRP A 82 4.43 -4.80 5.83
C TRP A 82 4.70 -3.31 5.96
N GLY A 83 4.25 -2.55 4.98
CA GLY A 83 4.64 -1.16 4.80
C GLY A 83 3.49 -0.16 4.80
N VAL A 84 3.83 1.12 4.80
CA VAL A 84 2.86 2.22 4.69
C VAL A 84 3.39 3.36 3.80
N ASN A 85 2.51 4.07 3.12
CA ASN A 85 2.86 5.31 2.42
C ASN A 85 2.91 6.49 3.40
N LEU A 86 3.96 7.31 3.31
CA LEU A 86 4.09 8.59 4.02
C LEU A 86 4.06 9.72 2.99
N CYS A 87 2.88 10.33 2.78
CA CYS A 87 2.68 11.31 1.70
C CYS A 87 3.11 12.71 2.12
N SER A 88 4.09 13.31 1.42
CA SER A 88 4.63 14.66 1.66
C SER A 88 4.91 14.95 3.13
N PHE A 89 5.46 13.98 3.87
CA PHE A 89 5.59 14.08 5.32
C PHE A 89 7.00 14.48 5.74
N PHE A 90 7.15 15.73 6.19
CA PHE A 90 8.42 16.32 6.62
C PHE A 90 8.29 16.83 8.08
N PRO A 91 8.13 15.92 9.05
CA PRO A 91 7.91 16.29 10.45
C PRO A 91 9.13 16.98 11.07
N ASP A 92 8.93 17.72 12.16
CA ASP A 92 10.05 18.09 13.02
C ASP A 92 10.66 16.85 13.71
N ARG A 93 11.76 17.04 14.45
CA ARG A 93 12.51 15.93 15.05
C ARG A 93 11.70 15.15 16.08
N ASP A 94 11.01 15.84 16.98
CA ASP A 94 10.23 15.17 18.03
C ASP A 94 9.10 14.32 17.42
N LEU A 95 8.40 14.86 16.42
CA LEU A 95 7.36 14.12 15.71
C LEU A 95 7.93 12.96 14.89
N ALA A 96 9.12 13.11 14.30
CA ALA A 96 9.80 12.03 13.57
C ALA A 96 10.16 10.86 14.49
N ASP A 97 10.72 11.13 15.67
CA ASP A 97 11.07 10.13 16.68
C ASP A 97 9.85 9.29 17.08
N LYS A 98 8.74 9.96 17.38
CA LYS A 98 7.47 9.34 17.77
C LYS A 98 6.83 8.57 16.62
N THR A 99 6.83 9.12 15.41
CA THR A 99 6.30 8.45 14.22
C THR A 99 7.05 7.15 13.96
N ALA A 100 8.39 7.17 13.97
CA ALA A 100 9.21 5.98 13.76
C ALA A 100 8.95 4.91 14.83
N ALA A 101 8.83 5.31 16.11
CA ALA A 101 8.49 4.40 17.20
C ALA A 101 7.08 3.78 17.03
N ASN A 102 6.09 4.59 16.67
CA ASN A 102 4.71 4.14 16.47
C ASN A 102 4.60 3.14 15.31
N LEU A 103 5.23 3.44 14.16
CA LEU A 103 5.26 2.51 13.02
C LEU A 103 5.96 1.19 13.38
N ALA A 104 7.09 1.25 14.08
CA ALA A 104 7.79 0.06 14.54
C ALA A 104 6.93 -0.79 15.49
N SER A 105 6.19 -0.16 16.41
CA SER A 105 5.29 -0.87 17.34
C SER A 105 4.12 -1.57 16.63
N LEU A 106 3.74 -1.09 15.44
CA LEU A 106 2.75 -1.71 14.57
C LEU A 106 3.33 -2.83 13.69
N GLY A 107 4.62 -3.12 13.81
CA GLY A 107 5.30 -4.12 13.01
C GLY A 107 5.58 -3.69 11.58
N VAL A 108 5.52 -2.38 11.27
CA VAL A 108 5.95 -1.84 9.98
C VAL A 108 7.45 -2.06 9.82
N ASN A 109 7.87 -2.60 8.67
CA ASN A 109 9.29 -2.77 8.31
C ASN A 109 9.65 -2.12 6.96
N MET A 110 8.72 -1.43 6.33
CA MET A 110 8.99 -0.61 5.16
C MET A 110 8.12 0.65 5.17
N VAL A 111 8.66 1.77 4.73
CA VAL A 111 7.83 2.92 4.34
C VAL A 111 8.09 3.26 2.90
N ARG A 112 7.07 3.82 2.25
CA ARG A 112 7.18 4.44 0.94
C ARG A 112 7.01 5.94 1.11
N PRO A 113 8.11 6.72 1.20
CA PRO A 113 8.02 8.18 1.14
C PRO A 113 7.47 8.61 -0.21
N HIS A 114 6.45 9.45 -0.15
CA HIS A 114 5.51 9.54 -1.25
C HIS A 114 5.09 10.98 -1.54
N HIS A 115 4.69 11.28 -2.78
CA HIS A 115 4.35 12.64 -3.22
C HIS A 115 5.37 13.73 -2.87
N THR A 116 6.64 13.38 -2.66
CA THR A 116 7.66 14.27 -2.07
C THR A 116 7.97 15.50 -2.91
N MET A 117 7.63 15.47 -4.21
CA MET A 117 7.77 16.58 -5.14
C MET A 117 6.46 17.35 -5.38
N ARG A 118 5.32 17.07 -4.71
CA ARG A 118 4.10 17.89 -4.86
C ARG A 118 4.16 19.12 -3.95
N PRO A 119 3.97 20.35 -4.44
CA PRO A 119 3.85 21.54 -3.57
C PRO A 119 2.54 21.52 -2.76
N SER A 120 2.56 20.80 -1.64
CA SER A 120 1.38 20.33 -0.90
C SER A 120 0.90 21.27 0.20
N LYS A 121 0.50 22.50 -0.14
CA LYS A 121 0.03 23.50 0.84
C LYS A 121 -1.22 23.08 1.64
N ASP A 122 -2.01 22.18 1.09
CA ASP A 122 -3.23 21.60 1.70
C ASP A 122 -2.94 20.47 2.71
N TRP A 123 -1.77 19.83 2.63
CA TRP A 123 -1.33 18.77 3.54
C TRP A 123 -0.31 19.28 4.58
N ASN A 124 0.51 20.24 4.17
CA ASN A 124 1.44 20.97 5.03
C ASN A 124 1.09 22.45 4.96
N SER A 125 0.16 22.86 5.83
CA SER A 125 -0.20 24.28 5.96
C SER A 125 0.88 25.10 6.68
N GLN A 126 1.83 24.43 7.33
CA GLN A 126 2.98 25.00 8.02
C GLN A 126 4.24 24.19 7.67
N GLY A 127 5.37 24.86 7.50
CA GLY A 127 6.63 24.23 7.15
C GLY A 127 6.76 23.85 5.66
N PRO A 128 7.71 22.94 5.32
CA PRO A 128 7.98 22.59 3.94
C PRO A 128 6.83 21.86 3.25
N ILE A 129 6.55 22.25 2.01
CA ILE A 129 5.42 21.72 1.23
C ILE A 129 5.83 20.60 0.26
N ALA A 130 7.12 20.50 -0.04
CA ALA A 130 7.77 19.52 -0.92
C ALA A 130 9.28 19.49 -0.61
N LEU A 131 10.02 18.56 -1.23
CA LEU A 131 11.48 18.54 -1.22
C LEU A 131 12.13 19.62 -2.11
N ALA A 132 11.34 20.30 -2.95
CA ALA A 132 11.73 21.44 -3.76
C ALA A 132 10.99 22.71 -3.33
N LYS A 133 11.62 23.88 -3.53
CA LYS A 133 11.09 25.18 -3.09
C LYS A 133 9.92 25.69 -3.93
N TYR A 134 9.85 25.32 -5.20
CA TYR A 134 8.81 25.80 -6.14
C TYR A 134 8.74 27.33 -6.24
N ASN A 135 9.89 27.96 -6.51
CA ASN A 135 10.08 29.41 -6.66
C ASN A 135 10.24 29.82 -8.14
N GLY A 136 9.39 29.29 -9.01
CA GLY A 136 9.46 29.47 -10.48
C GLY A 136 10.27 28.41 -11.21
N ASN A 137 10.92 27.50 -10.48
CA ASN A 137 11.51 26.25 -10.96
C ASN A 137 11.23 25.11 -9.94
N SER A 138 11.39 23.86 -10.35
CA SER A 138 11.29 22.64 -9.53
C SER A 138 12.65 22.00 -9.21
N ARG A 139 13.75 22.72 -9.47
CA ARG A 139 15.15 22.27 -9.35
C ARG A 139 15.80 22.72 -8.06
N ASP A 140 15.40 23.88 -7.55
CA ASP A 140 15.89 24.43 -6.28
C ASP A 140 15.35 23.61 -5.11
N MET A 141 16.21 22.82 -4.48
CA MET A 141 15.85 21.96 -3.35
C MET A 141 15.59 22.76 -2.06
N ASP A 142 14.60 22.33 -1.28
CA ASP A 142 14.31 22.90 0.05
C ASP A 142 15.14 22.17 1.11
N LEU A 143 16.23 22.80 1.57
CA LEU A 143 17.16 22.19 2.51
C LEU A 143 16.57 21.95 3.91
N ASP A 144 15.53 22.69 4.32
CA ASP A 144 14.81 22.39 5.59
C ASP A 144 13.96 21.13 5.42
N ALA A 145 13.26 21.00 4.28
CA ALA A 145 12.51 19.79 3.95
C ALA A 145 13.41 18.55 3.95
N TRP A 146 14.58 18.66 3.31
CA TRP A 146 15.57 17.59 3.26
C TRP A 146 16.18 17.27 4.63
N ASP A 147 16.37 18.26 5.50
CA ASP A 147 16.85 18.03 6.87
C ASP A 147 15.87 17.16 7.68
N ARG A 148 14.58 17.48 7.57
CA ARG A 148 13.49 16.75 8.22
C ARG A 148 13.31 15.36 7.63
N PHE A 149 13.40 15.26 6.31
CA PHE A 149 13.37 13.99 5.60
C PHE A 149 14.52 13.07 6.03
N ASP A 150 15.75 13.60 6.10
CA ASP A 150 16.92 12.87 6.57
C ASP A 150 16.76 12.39 8.03
N TYR A 151 16.26 13.27 8.91
CA TYR A 151 16.06 12.89 10.31
C TYR A 151 15.02 11.77 10.45
N LEU A 152 13.86 11.91 9.80
CA LEU A 152 12.82 10.87 9.81
C LEU A 152 13.39 9.54 9.31
N ASN A 153 14.10 9.53 8.18
CA ASN A 153 14.65 8.31 7.61
C ASN A 153 15.73 7.67 8.50
N ALA A 154 16.54 8.47 9.19
CA ALA A 154 17.49 7.96 10.17
C ALA A 154 16.79 7.31 11.37
N LYS A 155 15.67 7.87 11.84
CA LYS A 155 14.86 7.27 12.91
C LYS A 155 14.13 6.01 12.48
N LEU A 156 13.64 5.96 11.25
CA LEU A 156 13.12 4.73 10.66
C LEU A 156 14.21 3.65 10.55
N ARG A 157 15.45 4.05 10.19
CA ARG A 157 16.60 3.14 10.13
C ARG A 157 16.92 2.52 11.48
N GLU A 158 16.95 3.31 12.55
CA GLU A 158 17.15 2.83 13.92
C GLU A 158 16.12 1.76 14.33
N LYS A 159 14.95 1.74 13.68
CA LYS A 159 13.89 0.74 13.90
C LYS A 159 13.89 -0.42 12.91
N GLY A 160 14.84 -0.49 11.98
CA GLY A 160 14.89 -1.55 10.99
C GLY A 160 13.85 -1.41 9.87
N ILE A 161 13.43 -0.18 9.57
CA ILE A 161 12.43 0.11 8.54
C ILE A 161 13.11 0.51 7.22
N TYR A 162 12.89 -0.28 6.17
CA TYR A 162 13.35 -0.04 4.80
C TYR A 162 12.58 1.10 4.12
N LEU A 163 13.14 1.64 3.05
CA LEU A 163 12.55 2.66 2.18
C LEU A 163 12.30 2.08 0.79
N SER A 164 11.08 2.21 0.28
CA SER A 164 10.78 2.17 -1.16
C SER A 164 10.62 3.61 -1.63
N LEU A 165 11.60 4.14 -2.37
CA LEU A 165 11.59 5.56 -2.77
C LEU A 165 10.98 5.71 -4.16
N ALA A 166 10.12 6.71 -4.33
CA ALA A 166 9.66 7.15 -5.65
C ALA A 166 10.46 8.38 -6.11
N VAL A 167 11.12 8.29 -7.26
CA VAL A 167 11.85 9.39 -7.89
C VAL A 167 10.86 10.43 -8.43
N TRP A 168 9.80 9.98 -9.11
CA TRP A 168 8.78 10.86 -9.63
C TRP A 168 7.38 10.31 -9.40
N TRP A 169 6.57 11.12 -8.72
CA TRP A 169 5.12 11.09 -8.86
C TRP A 169 4.62 12.47 -9.33
N SER A 170 4.46 13.38 -8.38
CA SER A 170 3.63 14.58 -8.51
C SER A 170 4.48 15.84 -8.57
N ARG A 171 5.62 15.76 -9.25
CA ARG A 171 6.40 16.94 -9.58
C ARG A 171 5.53 17.86 -10.44
N ASN A 172 5.50 19.13 -10.08
CA ASN A 172 4.93 20.17 -10.94
C ASN A 172 6.08 20.76 -11.75
N TYR A 173 6.08 20.66 -13.07
CA TYR A 173 7.08 21.40 -13.86
C TYR A 173 6.77 22.89 -13.79
N GLU A 174 7.80 23.72 -13.70
CA GLU A 174 7.69 25.17 -13.65
C GLU A 174 8.40 25.79 -14.87
N PRO A 175 7.98 26.96 -15.37
CA PRO A 175 8.50 27.48 -16.64
C PRO A 175 10.03 27.66 -16.69
N ALA A 176 10.67 28.03 -15.57
CA ALA A 176 12.13 28.20 -15.54
C ALA A 176 12.92 26.88 -15.49
N ASP A 177 12.24 25.73 -15.39
CA ASP A 177 12.85 24.40 -15.54
C ASP A 177 13.47 24.19 -16.92
N VAL A 178 13.07 25.00 -17.92
CA VAL A 178 13.66 25.02 -19.26
C VAL A 178 15.19 25.14 -19.24
N SER A 179 15.73 25.78 -18.20
CA SER A 179 17.16 25.97 -17.95
C SER A 179 17.96 24.67 -17.78
N ILE A 180 17.31 23.51 -17.58
CA ILE A 180 17.99 22.21 -17.50
C ILE A 180 18.72 21.85 -18.80
N LYS A 181 18.21 22.32 -19.95
CA LYS A 181 18.78 22.07 -21.27
C LYS A 181 18.45 23.22 -22.21
N LYS A 182 19.48 23.88 -22.71
CA LYS A 182 19.36 24.90 -23.76
C LYS A 182 19.24 24.24 -25.12
N VAL A 183 18.22 24.63 -25.91
CA VAL A 183 18.09 24.24 -27.33
C VAL A 183 18.16 25.48 -28.21
N SER A 184 17.26 26.45 -28.03
CA SER A 184 17.30 27.78 -28.65
C SER A 184 16.40 28.73 -27.86
N ASP A 185 16.49 30.05 -28.06
CA ASP A 185 15.58 30.99 -27.37
C ASP A 185 14.11 30.77 -27.74
N ALA A 186 13.83 30.44 -29.01
CA ALA A 186 12.49 30.18 -29.48
C ALA A 186 11.91 28.88 -28.89
N ASP A 187 12.71 27.81 -28.87
CA ASP A 187 12.32 26.52 -28.28
C ASP A 187 12.13 26.65 -26.77
N ASP A 188 13.06 27.31 -26.08
CA ASP A 188 12.97 27.51 -24.63
C ASP A 188 11.70 28.29 -24.26
N LYS A 189 11.37 29.33 -25.03
CA LYS A 189 10.12 30.09 -24.84
C LYS A 189 8.89 29.20 -25.08
N ALA A 190 8.89 28.39 -26.14
CA ALA A 190 7.78 27.51 -26.47
C ALA A 190 7.55 26.44 -25.39
N TRP A 191 8.62 25.81 -24.89
CA TRP A 191 8.55 24.87 -23.76
C TRP A 191 8.00 25.55 -22.50
N SER A 192 8.53 26.73 -22.16
CA SER A 192 8.09 27.50 -20.99
C SER A 192 6.61 27.88 -21.07
N ASP A 193 6.15 28.32 -22.24
CA ASP A 193 4.74 28.70 -22.44
C ASP A 193 3.83 27.47 -22.43
N ALA A 194 4.27 26.33 -22.96
CA ALA A 194 3.54 25.06 -22.86
C ALA A 194 3.39 24.57 -21.41
N VAL A 195 4.43 24.74 -20.57
CA VAL A 195 4.33 24.45 -19.13
C VAL A 195 3.36 25.40 -18.43
N LYS A 196 3.37 26.70 -18.75
CA LYS A 196 2.38 27.66 -18.20
C LYS A 196 0.96 27.27 -18.60
N GLU A 197 0.75 26.91 -19.86
CA GLU A 197 -0.55 26.45 -20.36
C GLU A 197 -1.00 25.23 -19.55
N MET A 198 -0.16 24.19 -19.44
CA MET A 198 -0.49 22.98 -18.67
C MET A 198 -0.78 23.28 -17.20
N ASN A 199 -0.04 24.20 -16.57
CA ASN A 199 -0.25 24.61 -15.18
C ASN A 199 -1.54 25.42 -14.97
N SER A 200 -2.11 26.00 -16.03
CA SER A 200 -3.41 26.68 -16.00
C SER A 200 -4.60 25.72 -16.05
N TRP A 201 -4.38 24.47 -16.45
CA TRP A 201 -5.45 23.47 -16.55
C TRP A 201 -5.91 23.03 -15.16
N HIS A 202 -7.16 22.56 -15.08
CA HIS A 202 -7.62 21.85 -13.91
C HIS A 202 -6.69 20.65 -13.64
N TRP A 203 -6.34 20.42 -12.37
CA TRP A 203 -5.31 19.43 -12.00
C TRP A 203 -5.60 18.03 -12.54
N GLN A 204 -6.88 17.60 -12.57
CA GLN A 204 -7.29 16.30 -13.11
C GLN A 204 -6.96 16.16 -14.60
N LYS A 205 -7.01 17.25 -15.36
CA LYS A 205 -6.66 17.25 -16.79
C LYS A 205 -5.14 17.23 -16.99
N ALA A 206 -4.38 17.85 -16.09
CA ALA A 206 -2.93 18.00 -16.23
C ALA A 206 -2.11 16.85 -15.65
N PHE A 207 -2.69 16.07 -14.72
CA PHE A 207 -1.95 15.09 -13.92
C PHE A 207 -1.29 13.99 -14.74
N ASP A 208 -2.05 13.24 -15.54
CA ASP A 208 -1.49 12.18 -16.39
C ASP A 208 -0.59 12.72 -17.49
N PRO A 209 -0.98 13.77 -18.27
CA PRO A 209 -0.08 14.34 -19.28
C PRO A 209 1.25 14.76 -18.68
N ARG A 210 1.24 15.38 -17.50
CA ARG A 210 2.45 15.79 -16.81
C ARG A 210 3.34 14.60 -16.48
N LYS A 211 2.80 13.50 -15.96
CA LYS A 211 3.55 12.27 -15.65
C LYS A 211 4.14 11.60 -16.90
N LEU A 212 3.40 11.61 -18.00
CA LEU A 212 3.83 10.97 -19.24
C LEU A 212 5.01 11.71 -19.90
N MET A 213 5.15 13.01 -19.64
CA MET A 213 6.18 13.84 -20.30
C MET A 213 7.60 13.29 -20.20
N ALA A 214 8.08 12.75 -19.08
CA ALA A 214 9.49 12.29 -19.04
C ALA A 214 9.77 11.03 -19.88
N MET A 215 8.74 10.37 -20.40
CA MET A 215 8.93 9.25 -21.33
C MET A 215 9.28 9.73 -22.74
N PHE A 216 8.96 10.98 -23.09
CA PHE A 216 9.14 11.51 -24.46
C PHE A 216 9.76 12.91 -24.56
N ASP A 217 9.61 13.78 -23.56
CA ASP A 217 10.26 15.10 -23.49
C ASP A 217 11.60 15.03 -22.76
N GLU A 218 12.66 15.49 -23.42
CA GLU A 218 14.03 15.38 -22.92
C GLU A 218 14.27 16.24 -21.67
N ARG A 219 13.65 17.43 -21.58
CA ARG A 219 13.81 18.30 -20.39
C ARG A 219 13.14 17.65 -19.18
N SER A 220 11.93 17.12 -19.33
CA SER A 220 11.24 16.36 -18.29
C SER A 220 12.04 15.13 -17.84
N PHE A 221 12.66 14.38 -18.75
CA PHE A 221 13.59 13.30 -18.38
C PHE A 221 14.74 13.81 -17.52
N LEU A 222 15.46 14.84 -17.97
CA LEU A 222 16.62 15.38 -17.28
C LEU A 222 16.29 15.96 -15.90
N LEU A 223 15.13 16.59 -15.72
CA LEU A 223 14.68 17.09 -14.42
C LEU A 223 14.48 15.97 -13.40
N ASN A 224 13.95 14.83 -13.82
CA ASN A 224 13.80 13.66 -12.95
C ASN A 224 15.13 12.98 -12.67
N ALA A 225 16.00 12.87 -13.67
CA ALA A 225 17.36 12.37 -13.49
C ALA A 225 18.19 13.28 -12.56
N GLU A 226 18.04 14.61 -12.65
CA GLU A 226 18.72 15.58 -11.77
C GLU A 226 18.27 15.41 -10.30
N PHE A 227 16.97 15.24 -10.06
CA PHE A 227 16.47 14.98 -8.72
C PHE A 227 16.88 13.62 -8.18
N ALA A 228 16.84 12.57 -9.00
CA ALA A 228 17.37 11.25 -8.63
C ALA A 228 18.85 11.35 -8.23
N LYS A 229 19.66 12.09 -9.01
CA LYS A 229 21.06 12.35 -8.70
C LYS A 229 21.20 13.03 -7.34
N PHE A 230 20.46 14.12 -7.11
CA PHE A 230 20.49 14.83 -5.84
C PHE A 230 20.13 13.91 -4.67
N MET A 231 19.01 13.19 -4.77
CA MET A 231 18.52 12.26 -3.75
C MET A 231 19.55 11.17 -3.44
N LEU A 232 20.07 10.48 -4.45
CA LEU A 232 20.92 9.30 -4.26
C LEU A 232 22.34 9.67 -3.81
N THR A 233 22.85 10.82 -4.24
CA THR A 233 24.20 11.29 -3.83
C THR A 233 24.18 12.05 -2.51
N ARG A 234 23.00 12.51 -2.04
CA ARG A 234 22.85 13.17 -0.74
C ARG A 234 23.22 12.20 0.38
N VAL A 235 24.19 12.60 1.20
CA VAL A 235 24.51 11.96 2.48
C VAL A 235 23.46 12.39 3.49
N ASN A 236 22.70 11.42 4.01
CA ASN A 236 21.83 11.67 5.15
C ASN A 236 22.72 12.02 6.34
N LYS A 237 22.62 13.26 6.85
CA LYS A 237 23.54 13.77 7.86
C LYS A 237 23.45 13.07 9.23
N TYR A 238 22.37 12.32 9.48
CA TYR A 238 22.15 11.61 10.74
C TYR A 238 22.55 10.13 10.67
N SER A 239 22.51 9.50 9.48
CA SER A 239 23.04 8.15 9.29
C SER A 239 24.49 8.12 8.80
N GLY A 240 24.97 9.22 8.19
CA GLY A 240 26.30 9.33 7.59
C GLY A 240 26.45 8.60 6.26
N ILE A 241 25.36 8.09 5.68
CA ILE A 241 25.37 7.28 4.45
C ILE A 241 24.58 8.01 3.35
N SER A 242 25.06 7.95 2.11
CA SER A 242 24.31 8.44 0.95
C SER A 242 23.18 7.49 0.59
N TYR A 243 21.98 7.99 0.26
CA TYR A 243 20.82 7.14 -0.06
C TYR A 243 21.11 6.08 -1.13
N GLY A 244 21.91 6.40 -2.17
CA GLY A 244 22.27 5.43 -3.21
C GLY A 244 23.08 4.22 -2.69
N LYS A 245 23.86 4.41 -1.62
CA LYS A 245 24.68 3.37 -0.99
C LYS A 245 24.06 2.82 0.29
N ASP A 246 22.91 3.33 0.70
CA ASP A 246 22.28 2.94 1.94
C ASP A 246 21.40 1.70 1.72
N PRO A 247 21.70 0.55 2.36
CA PRO A 247 20.84 -0.65 2.28
C PRO A 247 19.42 -0.42 2.81
N GLN A 248 19.15 0.71 3.48
CA GLN A 248 17.80 1.08 3.86
C GLN A 248 16.94 1.34 2.64
N VAL A 249 17.51 1.87 1.54
CA VAL A 249 16.80 2.04 0.28
C VAL A 249 16.70 0.67 -0.40
N MET A 250 15.55 0.04 -0.23
CA MET A 250 15.24 -1.29 -0.78
C MET A 250 14.92 -1.23 -2.27
N SER A 251 14.19 -0.20 -2.70
CA SER A 251 13.82 -0.03 -4.11
C SER A 251 13.73 1.44 -4.52
N LEU A 252 13.91 1.67 -5.82
CA LEU A 252 13.56 2.91 -6.49
C LEU A 252 12.47 2.67 -7.52
N GLU A 253 11.37 3.39 -7.40
CA GLU A 253 10.36 3.55 -8.43
C GLU A 253 10.66 4.81 -9.25
N PHE A 254 10.61 4.72 -10.58
CA PHE A 254 10.87 5.86 -11.43
C PHE A 254 9.64 6.76 -11.62
N LEU A 255 8.50 6.21 -12.06
CA LEU A 255 7.25 6.91 -12.30
C LEU A 255 6.12 6.24 -11.55
N ASN A 256 5.47 6.94 -10.65
CA ASN A 256 4.30 6.37 -10.00
C ASN A 256 3.06 6.38 -10.91
N GLU A 257 2.28 5.29 -10.85
CA GLU A 257 0.99 5.10 -11.51
C GLU A 257 0.98 5.66 -12.93
N CYS A 258 1.89 5.14 -13.75
CA CYS A 258 2.11 5.59 -15.10
C CYS A 258 1.93 4.41 -16.06
N ASP A 259 1.07 4.61 -17.06
CA ASP A 259 0.95 3.70 -18.19
C ASP A 259 0.81 4.55 -19.48
N PRO A 260 1.69 4.38 -20.48
CA PRO A 260 1.61 5.15 -21.72
C PRO A 260 0.34 4.94 -22.55
N GLU A 261 -0.40 3.84 -22.38
CA GLU A 261 -1.70 3.65 -23.02
C GLU A 261 -2.76 4.65 -22.52
N TYR A 262 -2.54 5.29 -21.35
CA TYR A 262 -3.41 6.35 -20.83
C TYR A 262 -3.48 7.56 -21.76
N ILE A 263 -2.53 7.74 -22.69
CA ILE A 263 -2.61 8.73 -23.77
C ILE A 263 -3.97 8.63 -24.48
N LEU A 264 -4.36 7.42 -24.88
CA LEU A 264 -5.61 7.19 -25.60
C LEU A 264 -6.75 6.80 -24.68
N VAL A 265 -6.46 5.95 -23.70
CA VAL A 265 -7.46 5.32 -22.87
C VAL A 265 -8.16 6.32 -21.95
N CYS A 266 -7.39 7.26 -21.38
CA CYS A 266 -7.91 8.36 -20.57
C CYS A 266 -8.16 9.64 -21.40
N LYS A 267 -7.97 9.59 -22.73
CA LYS A 267 -8.13 10.73 -23.66
C LYS A 267 -7.25 11.92 -23.28
N ASN A 268 -6.02 11.64 -22.87
CA ASN A 268 -5.07 12.65 -22.48
C ASN A 268 -4.65 13.49 -23.69
N VAL A 269 -4.60 14.80 -23.49
CA VAL A 269 -4.16 15.79 -24.47
C VAL A 269 -2.98 16.58 -23.90
N PHE A 270 -2.15 17.11 -24.79
CA PHE A 270 -0.94 17.82 -24.42
C PHE A 270 -0.97 19.22 -25.03
N PRO A 271 -0.34 20.22 -24.39
CA PRO A 271 0.02 21.46 -25.07
C PRO A 271 0.75 21.16 -26.39
N GLU A 272 0.57 22.00 -27.39
CA GLU A 272 1.01 21.70 -28.77
C GLU A 272 2.51 21.39 -28.87
N TYR A 273 3.34 22.03 -28.04
CA TYR A 273 4.77 21.71 -27.94
C TYR A 273 5.02 20.24 -27.60
N PHE A 274 4.45 19.76 -26.49
CA PHE A 274 4.65 18.38 -26.02
C PHE A 274 3.97 17.36 -26.93
N LYS A 275 2.86 17.72 -27.56
CA LYS A 275 2.23 16.88 -28.59
C LYS A 275 3.18 16.63 -29.76
N LYS A 276 3.91 17.67 -30.23
CA LYS A 276 4.88 17.53 -31.33
C LYS A 276 6.05 16.62 -30.94
N GLU A 277 6.58 16.75 -29.73
CA GLU A 277 7.64 15.87 -29.23
C GLU A 277 7.20 14.40 -29.19
N LEU A 278 5.98 14.15 -28.70
CA LEU A 278 5.40 12.80 -28.67
C LEU A 278 5.21 12.23 -30.10
N VAL A 279 4.67 13.03 -31.02
CA VAL A 279 4.49 12.64 -32.44
C VAL A 279 5.85 12.34 -33.09
N ALA A 280 6.85 13.19 -32.89
CA ALA A 280 8.18 12.97 -33.45
C ALA A 280 8.82 11.67 -32.95
N LYS A 281 8.66 11.34 -31.66
CA LYS A 281 9.17 10.09 -31.08
C LYS A 281 8.41 8.86 -31.61
N LEU A 282 7.09 8.96 -31.81
CA LEU A 282 6.29 7.91 -32.46
C LEU A 282 6.71 7.71 -33.91
N ASP A 283 6.84 8.80 -34.68
CA ASP A 283 7.20 8.75 -36.09
C ASP A 283 8.57 8.09 -36.29
N ALA A 284 9.55 8.44 -35.45
CA ALA A 284 10.87 7.79 -35.46
C ALA A 284 10.78 6.28 -35.16
N PHE A 285 9.95 5.89 -34.19
CA PHE A 285 9.72 4.47 -33.86
C PHE A 285 9.07 3.71 -35.02
N VAL A 286 8.03 4.28 -35.63
CA VAL A 286 7.27 3.68 -36.74
C VAL A 286 8.13 3.56 -38.00
N GLN A 287 8.90 4.60 -38.32
CA GLN A 287 9.84 4.58 -39.44
C GLN A 287 10.94 3.54 -39.24
N GLY A 288 11.43 3.36 -38.00
CA GLY A 288 12.37 2.29 -37.65
C GLY A 288 11.83 0.86 -37.82
N LYS A 289 10.52 0.71 -38.06
CA LYS A 289 9.84 -0.54 -38.39
C LYS A 289 9.41 -0.63 -39.86
N ASP A 290 9.92 0.25 -40.72
CA ASP A 290 9.54 0.35 -42.14
C ASP A 290 8.03 0.58 -42.37
N ALA A 291 7.34 1.18 -41.39
CA ALA A 291 5.91 1.47 -41.44
C ALA A 291 5.63 2.96 -41.71
N LYS A 292 4.42 3.27 -42.18
CA LYS A 292 3.99 4.67 -42.43
C LYS A 292 3.53 5.33 -41.14
N THR A 293 3.96 6.57 -40.94
CA THR A 293 3.49 7.43 -39.84
C THR A 293 1.97 7.62 -39.90
N PHE A 294 1.35 7.85 -38.74
CA PHE A 294 -0.10 7.96 -38.62
C PHE A 294 -0.49 8.83 -37.44
N ASP A 295 -1.71 9.37 -37.48
CA ASP A 295 -2.28 10.09 -36.34
C ASP A 295 -2.78 9.10 -35.30
N PHE A 296 -2.08 9.00 -34.17
CA PHE A 296 -2.43 8.08 -33.09
C PHE A 296 -3.79 8.40 -32.44
N TYR A 297 -4.30 9.64 -32.55
CA TYR A 297 -5.66 9.96 -32.11
C TYR A 297 -6.75 9.47 -33.08
N ASN A 298 -6.40 9.18 -34.32
CA ASN A 298 -7.33 8.82 -35.39
C ASN A 298 -6.88 7.54 -36.14
N MET A 299 -6.50 6.50 -35.39
CA MET A 299 -6.10 5.21 -35.97
C MET A 299 -7.27 4.50 -36.68
N VAL A 300 -7.07 4.10 -37.94
CA VAL A 300 -8.11 3.56 -38.84
C VAL A 300 -8.06 2.06 -39.04
N ASN A 301 -6.97 1.38 -38.64
CA ASN A 301 -6.81 -0.07 -38.83
C ASN A 301 -6.10 -0.74 -37.63
N ASN A 302 -6.06 -2.08 -37.64
CA ASN A 302 -5.47 -2.86 -36.54
C ASN A 302 -3.93 -2.76 -36.50
N GLU A 303 -3.29 -2.56 -37.64
CA GLU A 303 -1.83 -2.40 -37.73
C GLU A 303 -1.37 -1.15 -36.98
N GLN A 304 -2.05 -0.02 -37.17
CA GLN A 304 -1.76 1.23 -36.44
C GLN A 304 -1.97 1.07 -34.93
N LYS A 305 -3.06 0.41 -34.50
CA LYS A 305 -3.32 0.12 -33.08
C LYS A 305 -2.22 -0.75 -32.47
N GLN A 306 -1.79 -1.77 -33.20
CA GLN A 306 -0.69 -2.63 -32.79
C GLN A 306 0.62 -1.82 -32.67
N LEU A 307 0.98 -1.04 -33.70
CA LEU A 307 2.17 -0.19 -33.69
C LEU A 307 2.16 0.80 -32.51
N PHE A 308 1.00 1.38 -32.19
CA PHE A 308 0.88 2.29 -31.04
C PHE A 308 1.05 1.57 -29.69
N SER A 309 0.47 0.38 -29.51
CA SER A 309 0.69 -0.41 -28.28
C SER A 309 2.15 -0.85 -28.16
N GLU A 310 2.79 -1.24 -29.27
CA GLU A 310 4.23 -1.53 -29.29
C GLU A 310 5.08 -0.29 -28.98
N PHE A 311 4.67 0.89 -29.45
CA PHE A 311 5.29 2.16 -29.09
C PHE A 311 5.17 2.45 -27.58
N CYS A 312 4.02 2.17 -26.96
CA CYS A 312 3.81 2.28 -25.52
C CYS A 312 4.81 1.40 -24.74
N GLY A 313 4.96 0.12 -25.13
CA GLY A 313 5.97 -0.76 -24.57
C GLY A 313 7.40 -0.26 -24.79
N PHE A 314 7.70 0.32 -25.96
CA PHE A 314 8.99 0.95 -26.24
C PHE A 314 9.27 2.15 -25.33
N LEU A 315 8.28 3.02 -25.07
CA LEU A 315 8.46 4.16 -24.17
C LEU A 315 8.85 3.70 -22.76
N ILE A 316 8.23 2.63 -22.24
CA ILE A 316 8.58 2.03 -20.94
C ILE A 316 10.03 1.55 -20.96
N GLN A 317 10.41 0.77 -21.99
CA GLN A 317 11.74 0.20 -22.08
C GLN A 317 12.84 1.26 -22.24
N ASP A 318 12.63 2.24 -23.12
CA ASP A 318 13.57 3.34 -23.35
C ASP A 318 13.77 4.16 -22.07
N PHE A 319 12.68 4.60 -21.45
CA PHE A 319 12.73 5.37 -20.21
C PHE A 319 13.40 4.59 -19.07
N SER A 320 12.96 3.34 -18.84
CA SER A 320 13.46 2.52 -17.73
C SER A 320 14.94 2.20 -17.90
N ARG A 321 15.40 1.92 -19.12
CA ARG A 321 16.82 1.70 -19.42
C ARG A 321 17.66 2.95 -19.13
N ARG A 322 17.21 4.12 -19.60
CA ARG A 322 17.91 5.39 -19.40
C ARG A 322 17.95 5.79 -17.92
N MET A 323 16.84 5.66 -17.20
CA MET A 323 16.79 5.94 -15.76
C MET A 323 17.62 4.94 -14.96
N THR A 324 17.57 3.66 -15.30
CA THR A 324 18.40 2.63 -14.66
C THR A 324 19.88 2.96 -14.82
N GLN A 325 20.31 3.28 -16.04
CA GLN A 325 21.69 3.72 -16.29
C GLN A 325 22.06 4.92 -15.41
N ALA A 326 21.22 5.97 -15.41
CA ALA A 326 21.46 7.16 -14.61
C ALA A 326 21.60 6.85 -13.12
N VAL A 327 20.69 6.07 -12.52
CA VAL A 327 20.77 5.76 -11.08
C VAL A 327 21.94 4.84 -10.72
N ARG A 328 22.39 3.97 -11.63
CA ARG A 328 23.65 3.21 -11.45
C ARG A 328 24.86 4.15 -11.43
N GLU A 329 24.92 5.12 -12.35
CA GLU A 329 25.97 6.14 -12.37
C GLU A 329 25.96 7.01 -11.10
N TYR A 330 24.80 7.20 -10.47
CA TYR A 330 24.67 7.92 -9.20
C TYR A 330 24.99 7.06 -7.97
N GLY A 331 25.35 5.79 -8.16
CA GLY A 331 25.82 4.87 -7.12
C GLY A 331 24.74 4.04 -6.45
N TYR A 332 23.55 3.93 -7.03
CA TYR A 332 22.50 3.03 -6.54
C TYR A 332 22.50 1.71 -7.29
N ASP A 333 22.78 0.61 -6.58
CA ASP A 333 22.84 -0.74 -7.15
C ASP A 333 21.60 -1.61 -6.84
N GLY A 334 20.64 -1.07 -6.09
CA GLY A 334 19.47 -1.81 -5.66
C GLY A 334 18.40 -2.02 -6.74
N PRO A 335 17.33 -2.76 -6.39
CA PRO A 335 16.14 -2.94 -7.23
C PRO A 335 15.55 -1.64 -7.76
N VAL A 336 15.16 -1.66 -9.04
CA VAL A 336 14.46 -0.56 -9.72
C VAL A 336 13.19 -1.07 -10.39
N ILE A 337 12.17 -0.23 -10.44
CA ILE A 337 10.92 -0.49 -11.17
C ILE A 337 10.48 0.74 -11.96
N PHE A 338 9.74 0.51 -13.04
CA PHE A 338 9.13 1.58 -13.81
C PHE A 338 8.02 2.28 -13.02
N SER A 339 7.00 1.52 -12.60
CA SER A 339 5.78 2.04 -11.98
C SER A 339 5.09 1.03 -11.06
N ASN A 340 4.04 1.44 -10.35
CA ASN A 340 3.29 0.60 -9.41
C ASN A 340 1.81 0.41 -9.83
N LEU A 341 1.52 0.31 -11.13
CA LEU A 341 0.15 0.21 -11.64
C LEU A 341 -0.17 -1.16 -12.24
N TRP A 342 -1.47 -1.47 -12.34
CA TRP A 342 -1.94 -2.50 -13.25
C TRP A 342 -1.84 -2.01 -14.70
N GLU A 343 -1.45 -2.89 -15.62
CA GLU A 343 -1.11 -2.48 -16.98
C GLU A 343 -1.67 -3.45 -18.02
N SER A 344 -1.61 -3.03 -19.29
CA SER A 344 -1.89 -3.90 -20.44
C SER A 344 -0.89 -5.08 -20.50
N GLU A 345 -1.25 -6.14 -21.25
CA GLU A 345 -0.32 -7.26 -21.46
C GLU A 345 0.95 -6.82 -22.20
N THR A 346 0.85 -5.84 -23.10
CA THR A 346 2.02 -5.27 -23.79
C THR A 346 2.98 -4.62 -22.80
N ASN A 347 2.46 -3.79 -21.90
CA ASN A 347 3.24 -3.00 -20.97
C ASN A 347 3.82 -3.86 -19.83
N LEU A 348 3.02 -4.77 -19.26
CA LEU A 348 3.52 -5.72 -18.26
C LEU A 348 4.58 -6.65 -18.85
N ASN A 349 4.46 -7.06 -20.13
CA ASN A 349 5.52 -7.81 -20.81
C ASN A 349 6.78 -6.96 -21.00
N ALA A 350 6.66 -5.69 -21.37
CA ALA A 350 7.80 -4.78 -21.45
C ALA A 350 8.54 -4.68 -20.11
N ARG A 351 7.78 -4.50 -19.01
CA ARG A 351 8.31 -4.43 -17.65
C ARG A 351 8.90 -5.73 -17.13
N SER A 352 8.47 -6.89 -17.63
CA SER A 352 9.06 -8.18 -17.27
C SER A 352 10.57 -8.24 -17.49
N THR A 353 11.07 -7.44 -18.45
CA THR A 353 12.49 -7.35 -18.82
C THR A 353 13.25 -6.21 -18.14
N THR A 354 12.58 -5.14 -17.72
CA THR A 354 13.22 -3.94 -17.16
C THR A 354 13.16 -3.88 -15.64
N ASP A 355 12.08 -4.37 -15.05
CA ASP A 355 11.81 -4.18 -13.63
C ASP A 355 12.44 -5.29 -12.82
N SER A 356 13.01 -4.94 -11.65
CA SER A 356 13.63 -5.91 -10.75
C SER A 356 12.60 -6.80 -10.06
N TYR A 357 11.45 -6.23 -9.74
CA TYR A 357 10.25 -6.88 -9.19
C TYR A 357 9.01 -6.20 -9.78
N ILE A 358 7.82 -6.79 -9.65
CA ILE A 358 6.59 -6.14 -10.10
C ILE A 358 5.88 -5.50 -8.91
N GLU A 359 5.50 -4.25 -9.10
CA GLU A 359 4.67 -3.50 -8.16
C GLU A 359 3.33 -3.19 -8.82
N ASP A 360 2.26 -3.32 -8.05
CA ASP A 360 0.88 -3.04 -8.46
C ASP A 360 0.17 -2.22 -7.36
N HIS A 361 -1.02 -1.74 -7.68
CA HIS A 361 -1.89 -0.95 -6.81
C HIS A 361 -3.23 -1.68 -6.62
N CYS A 362 -3.77 -1.71 -5.41
CA CYS A 362 -5.10 -2.23 -5.12
C CYS A 362 -5.95 -1.36 -4.16
N TYR A 363 -7.06 -0.82 -4.68
CA TYR A 363 -8.21 -0.41 -3.86
C TYR A 363 -9.39 -1.33 -4.12
N GLY A 364 -9.77 -2.09 -3.10
CA GLY A 364 -10.71 -3.20 -3.27
C GLY A 364 -11.82 -3.23 -2.24
N ASN A 365 -12.90 -3.93 -2.55
CA ASN A 365 -13.91 -4.26 -1.56
C ASN A 365 -13.27 -4.93 -0.34
N PRO A 366 -13.40 -4.38 0.88
CA PRO A 366 -12.72 -4.92 2.06
C PRO A 366 -13.36 -6.23 2.57
N PHE A 367 -14.41 -6.73 1.91
CA PHE A 367 -15.14 -7.94 2.27
C PHE A 367 -14.99 -9.04 1.21
N PRO A 368 -13.80 -9.67 1.08
CA PRO A 368 -13.49 -10.61 -0.02
C PRO A 368 -14.32 -11.91 -0.01
N VAL A 369 -15.02 -12.21 1.07
CA VAL A 369 -15.92 -13.38 1.17
C VAL A 369 -17.26 -13.20 0.44
N GLU A 370 -17.55 -12.02 -0.12
CA GLU A 370 -18.82 -11.79 -0.82
C GLU A 370 -18.99 -12.63 -2.08
N LYS A 371 -17.91 -12.80 -2.85
CA LYS A 371 -17.90 -13.48 -4.15
C LYS A 371 -16.52 -14.05 -4.46
N LYS A 372 -16.45 -14.94 -5.45
CA LYS A 372 -15.19 -15.53 -5.95
C LYS A 372 -14.32 -14.54 -6.73
N ASP A 373 -14.94 -13.60 -7.41
CA ASP A 373 -14.30 -12.46 -8.09
C ASP A 373 -13.98 -11.35 -7.08
N ASP A 374 -12.94 -11.58 -6.28
CA ASP A 374 -12.48 -10.69 -5.22
C ASP A 374 -11.24 -9.88 -5.63
N LEU A 375 -10.71 -9.07 -4.72
CA LEU A 375 -9.53 -8.25 -5.00
C LEU A 375 -8.30 -9.09 -5.37
N PHE A 376 -8.17 -10.30 -4.80
CA PHE A 376 -7.05 -11.19 -5.10
C PHE A 376 -7.13 -11.70 -6.54
N PHE A 377 -8.35 -11.93 -7.06
CA PHE A 377 -8.56 -12.28 -8.46
C PHE A 377 -8.00 -11.18 -9.38
N SER A 378 -8.31 -9.93 -9.07
CA SER A 378 -7.80 -8.77 -9.81
C SER A 378 -6.27 -8.73 -9.82
N LYS A 379 -5.62 -9.03 -8.68
CA LYS A 379 -4.16 -9.00 -8.56
C LYS A 379 -3.43 -10.10 -9.31
N THR A 380 -4.08 -11.23 -9.63
CA THR A 380 -3.48 -12.27 -10.47
C THR A 380 -3.02 -11.76 -11.84
N LYS A 381 -3.53 -10.62 -12.28
CA LYS A 381 -3.23 -10.01 -13.58
C LYS A 381 -1.85 -9.37 -13.65
N GLY A 382 -1.29 -8.94 -12.51
CA GLY A 382 0.02 -8.27 -12.41
C GLY A 382 1.15 -9.17 -11.92
N ILE A 383 0.86 -10.37 -11.40
CA ILE A 383 1.88 -11.25 -10.82
C ILE A 383 2.65 -11.97 -11.93
N LEU A 384 3.97 -11.75 -12.04
CA LEU A 384 4.83 -12.42 -13.00
C LEU A 384 5.65 -13.54 -12.38
N LYS A 385 5.78 -14.64 -13.12
CA LYS A 385 6.68 -15.73 -12.79
C LYS A 385 8.13 -15.24 -12.79
N GLY A 386 8.87 -15.59 -11.75
CA GLY A 386 10.29 -15.26 -11.59
C GLY A 386 10.56 -13.83 -11.12
N LYS A 387 9.54 -13.09 -10.67
CA LYS A 387 9.68 -11.75 -10.09
C LYS A 387 8.99 -11.73 -8.72
N PRO A 388 9.57 -11.08 -7.70
CA PRO A 388 8.83 -10.71 -6.51
C PRO A 388 7.64 -9.81 -6.88
N PHE A 389 6.57 -9.88 -6.10
CA PHE A 389 5.38 -9.06 -6.29
C PHE A 389 5.08 -8.26 -5.03
N ILE A 390 4.94 -6.94 -5.16
CA ILE A 390 4.56 -6.04 -4.07
C ILE A 390 3.28 -5.30 -4.48
N VAL A 391 2.35 -5.13 -3.54
CA VAL A 391 1.29 -4.13 -3.72
C VAL A 391 1.75 -2.83 -3.07
N GLY A 392 2.14 -1.87 -3.91
CA GLY A 392 2.77 -0.60 -3.54
C GLY A 392 1.86 0.42 -2.89
N GLU A 393 0.55 0.22 -3.06
CA GLU A 393 -0.54 0.98 -2.48
C GLU A 393 -1.74 0.05 -2.31
N MET A 394 -2.18 -0.13 -1.06
CA MET A 394 -3.29 -1.00 -0.69
C MET A 394 -4.23 -0.27 0.26
N ASN A 395 -5.52 -0.27 -0.04
CA ASN A 395 -6.58 0.04 0.94
C ASN A 395 -7.94 -0.52 0.48
N MET A 396 -8.99 -0.23 1.26
CA MET A 396 -10.37 -0.43 0.84
C MET A 396 -10.74 0.43 -0.38
N SER A 397 -11.86 0.07 -1.01
CA SER A 397 -12.42 0.69 -2.21
C SER A 397 -12.52 2.22 -2.11
N GLU A 398 -12.17 2.95 -3.15
CA GLU A 398 -12.36 4.41 -3.24
C GLU A 398 -13.81 4.84 -3.46
N ASP A 399 -14.68 3.92 -3.88
CA ASP A 399 -16.11 4.17 -4.00
C ASP A 399 -16.72 4.47 -2.62
N GLN A 400 -17.13 5.73 -2.42
CA GLN A 400 -17.72 6.24 -1.17
C GLN A 400 -18.94 5.44 -0.71
N LYS A 401 -19.73 4.89 -1.65
CA LYS A 401 -20.86 4.03 -1.32
C LYS A 401 -20.36 2.72 -0.71
N VAL A 402 -19.39 2.08 -1.36
CA VAL A 402 -18.78 0.83 -0.85
C VAL A 402 -18.09 1.07 0.49
N ILE A 403 -17.35 2.18 0.66
CA ILE A 403 -16.72 2.54 1.94
C ILE A 403 -17.77 2.58 3.05
N LYS A 404 -18.88 3.29 2.83
CA LYS A 404 -19.94 3.43 3.83
C LYS A 404 -20.63 2.10 4.12
N GLU A 405 -20.98 1.34 3.08
CA GLU A 405 -21.68 0.06 3.21
C GLU A 405 -20.81 -1.02 3.88
N LYS A 406 -19.50 -1.01 3.62
CA LYS A 406 -18.55 -2.02 4.12
C LYS A 406 -17.77 -1.56 5.34
N ALA A 407 -18.02 -0.35 5.86
CA ALA A 407 -17.35 0.16 7.05
C ALA A 407 -17.40 -0.85 8.23
N PRO A 408 -18.54 -1.48 8.58
CA PRO A 408 -18.61 -2.37 9.75
C PRO A 408 -17.83 -3.68 9.60
N VAL A 409 -17.54 -4.11 8.37
CA VAL A 409 -16.88 -5.40 8.06
C VAL A 409 -15.43 -5.24 7.62
N ARG A 410 -14.92 -4.02 7.57
CA ARG A 410 -13.59 -3.71 7.00
C ARG A 410 -12.41 -4.27 7.77
N SER A 411 -12.60 -4.67 9.04
CA SER A 411 -11.56 -5.38 9.81
C SER A 411 -11.17 -6.73 9.20
N MET A 412 -11.94 -7.26 8.24
CA MET A 412 -11.56 -8.43 7.45
C MET A 412 -10.35 -8.18 6.55
N LEU A 413 -10.20 -6.97 6.00
CA LEU A 413 -9.23 -6.70 4.94
C LEU A 413 -7.77 -6.96 5.39
N PRO A 414 -7.28 -6.49 6.55
CA PRO A 414 -5.92 -6.80 7.01
C PRO A 414 -5.65 -8.31 7.13
N LEU A 415 -6.61 -9.07 7.66
CA LEU A 415 -6.50 -10.53 7.81
C LEU A 415 -6.46 -11.22 6.43
N ALA A 416 -7.35 -10.81 5.53
CA ALA A 416 -7.40 -11.35 4.18
C ALA A 416 -6.11 -11.06 3.39
N ILE A 417 -5.60 -9.84 3.46
CA ILE A 417 -4.33 -9.47 2.81
C ILE A 417 -3.17 -10.29 3.37
N SER A 418 -3.12 -10.49 4.69
CA SER A 418 -2.04 -11.27 5.30
C SER A 418 -2.09 -12.74 4.89
N ALA A 419 -3.29 -13.33 4.87
CA ALA A 419 -3.49 -14.73 4.53
C ALA A 419 -3.28 -15.00 3.03
N TYR A 420 -4.04 -14.32 2.16
CA TYR A 420 -3.95 -14.55 0.73
C TYR A 420 -2.70 -13.94 0.10
N GLY A 421 -2.17 -12.84 0.64
CA GLY A 421 -0.85 -12.34 0.24
C GLY A 421 0.23 -13.38 0.51
N SER A 422 0.18 -14.07 1.66
CA SER A 422 1.10 -15.18 1.95
C SER A 422 0.87 -16.36 0.99
N LEU A 423 -0.38 -16.77 0.76
CA LEU A 423 -0.72 -17.85 -0.18
C LEU A 423 -0.17 -17.60 -1.60
N GLN A 424 -0.24 -16.35 -2.06
CA GLN A 424 0.24 -15.90 -3.37
C GLN A 424 1.76 -15.64 -3.41
N ASP A 425 2.49 -15.82 -2.29
CA ASP A 425 3.88 -15.38 -2.09
C ASP A 425 4.12 -13.91 -2.49
N TRP A 426 3.24 -13.00 -2.07
CA TRP A 426 3.54 -11.58 -2.18
C TRP A 426 4.75 -11.25 -1.31
N ALA A 427 5.70 -10.51 -1.87
CA ALA A 427 6.87 -10.04 -1.16
C ALA A 427 6.56 -8.85 -0.26
N GLY A 428 5.47 -8.12 -0.52
CA GLY A 428 5.15 -6.94 0.27
C GLY A 428 3.79 -6.34 0.01
N VAL A 429 3.31 -5.59 1.00
CA VAL A 429 2.13 -4.74 0.89
C VAL A 429 2.43 -3.41 1.57
N THR A 430 2.13 -2.31 0.90
CA THR A 430 2.25 -0.96 1.43
C THR A 430 0.86 -0.34 1.52
N TRP A 431 0.42 0.00 2.73
CA TRP A 431 -0.91 0.53 2.98
C TRP A 431 -0.99 2.03 2.65
N PHE A 432 -1.90 2.38 1.73
CA PHE A 432 -2.10 3.76 1.29
C PHE A 432 -3.23 4.45 2.05
N ALA A 433 -3.01 5.54 2.76
CA ALA A 433 -1.73 6.01 3.23
C ALA A 433 -1.80 6.13 4.74
N TRP A 434 -0.64 6.04 5.41
CA TRP A 434 -0.54 6.33 6.83
C TRP A 434 -1.07 7.74 7.12
N ASN A 435 -0.61 8.72 6.33
CA ASN A 435 -0.96 10.13 6.45
C ASN A 435 -0.67 10.92 5.16
N HIS A 436 -1.29 12.11 5.08
CA HIS A 436 -0.97 13.17 4.11
C HIS A 436 -0.46 14.41 4.84
N GLY A 437 0.84 14.67 4.71
CA GLY A 437 1.54 15.74 5.43
C GLY A 437 1.39 15.61 6.94
N ALA A 438 1.67 16.70 7.65
CA ALA A 438 1.50 16.74 9.11
C ALA A 438 0.06 17.10 9.55
N ARG A 439 -0.87 17.33 8.61
CA ARG A 439 -2.22 17.83 8.91
C ARG A 439 -2.96 16.95 9.92
N ASP A 440 -2.89 15.63 9.76
CA ASP A 440 -3.71 14.69 10.52
C ASP A 440 -2.94 13.97 11.64
N VAL A 441 -1.64 14.23 11.79
CA VAL A 441 -0.76 13.62 12.81
C VAL A 441 -0.58 14.55 14.02
N GLY A 442 -0.84 14.05 15.22
CA GLY A 442 -0.68 14.73 16.49
C GLY A 442 0.75 14.70 17.02
N ALA A 443 1.01 15.46 18.09
CA ALA A 443 2.33 15.60 18.68
C ALA A 443 2.89 14.30 19.31
N ASP A 444 2.07 13.27 19.44
CA ASP A 444 2.45 11.92 19.91
C ASP A 444 2.81 10.97 18.74
N GLY A 445 2.82 11.46 17.49
CA GLY A 445 3.09 10.66 16.29
C GLY A 445 1.91 9.78 15.85
N TRP A 446 0.75 9.87 16.51
CA TRP A 446 -0.48 9.20 16.11
C TRP A 446 -1.43 10.17 15.42
N ALA A 447 -2.61 9.72 14.95
CA ALA A 447 -3.61 10.65 14.45
C ALA A 447 -4.12 11.61 15.53
N LYS A 448 -4.35 12.88 15.17
CA LYS A 448 -4.97 13.91 16.05
C LYS A 448 -6.33 13.46 16.57
N ASN A 449 -7.12 12.82 15.71
CA ASN A 449 -8.44 12.31 16.03
C ASN A 449 -8.41 10.79 15.96
N LYS A 450 -8.77 10.12 17.06
CA LYS A 450 -9.02 8.68 17.07
C LYS A 450 -10.37 8.44 16.43
N SER A 451 -10.38 8.06 15.16
CA SER A 451 -11.61 7.79 14.44
C SER A 451 -11.90 6.28 14.44
N ARG A 452 -13.18 5.93 14.46
CA ARG A 452 -13.67 4.60 14.06
C ARG A 452 -14.28 4.63 12.65
N ALA A 453 -14.23 5.77 11.96
CA ALA A 453 -14.67 5.88 10.57
C ALA A 453 -13.60 5.34 9.61
N PRO A 454 -14.01 4.72 8.48
CA PRO A 454 -13.07 4.32 7.45
C PRO A 454 -12.34 5.54 6.88
N SER A 455 -11.05 5.39 6.60
CA SER A 455 -10.27 6.44 5.94
C SER A 455 -9.30 5.87 4.92
N ILE A 456 -9.40 6.39 3.71
CA ILE A 456 -8.40 6.24 2.66
C ILE A 456 -7.48 7.45 2.76
N GLY A 457 -6.19 7.23 2.97
CA GLY A 457 -5.20 8.31 3.08
C GLY A 457 -4.89 8.83 4.49
N THR A 458 -5.67 8.45 5.52
CA THR A 458 -5.36 8.75 6.93
C THR A 458 -5.53 7.48 7.78
N LEU A 459 -4.86 6.40 7.38
CA LEU A 459 -4.90 5.11 8.07
C LEU A 459 -4.49 5.21 9.55
N CYS A 460 -3.60 6.16 9.88
CA CYS A 460 -3.21 6.42 11.28
C CYS A 460 -4.39 6.78 12.21
N GLY A 461 -5.51 7.20 11.62
CA GLY A 461 -6.76 7.53 12.29
C GLY A 461 -7.84 6.45 12.23
N ASP A 462 -7.71 5.40 11.40
CA ASP A 462 -8.71 4.33 11.29
C ASP A 462 -8.50 3.26 12.39
N GLY A 463 -9.17 3.44 13.53
CA GLY A 463 -9.03 2.57 14.70
C GLY A 463 -9.36 1.10 14.41
N VAL A 464 -10.40 0.81 13.62
CA VAL A 464 -10.83 -0.57 13.32
C VAL A 464 -9.74 -1.31 12.56
N PHE A 465 -9.05 -0.61 11.64
CA PHE A 465 -7.93 -1.18 10.91
C PHE A 465 -6.72 -1.39 11.80
N LEU A 466 -6.39 -0.38 12.61
CA LEU A 466 -5.20 -0.39 13.46
C LEU A 466 -5.26 -1.41 14.60
N ASP A 467 -6.46 -1.78 15.06
CA ASP A 467 -6.65 -2.81 16.08
C ASP A 467 -6.07 -4.17 15.65
N HIS A 468 -6.05 -4.46 14.35
CA HIS A 468 -5.58 -5.73 13.80
C HIS A 468 -4.23 -5.62 13.06
N PHE A 469 -3.70 -4.41 12.92
CA PHE A 469 -2.58 -4.15 12.01
C PHE A 469 -1.28 -4.85 12.44
N ARG A 470 -1.00 -4.91 13.74
CA ARG A 470 0.19 -5.61 14.29
C ARG A 470 0.05 -7.12 14.20
N THR A 471 -1.08 -7.70 14.62
CA THR A 471 -1.29 -9.16 14.55
C THR A 471 -1.24 -9.66 13.11
N THR A 472 -1.89 -8.96 12.17
CA THR A 472 -1.91 -9.34 10.75
C THR A 472 -0.56 -9.10 10.07
N GLY A 473 0.13 -7.99 10.42
CA GLY A 473 1.51 -7.76 10.00
C GLY A 473 2.48 -8.86 10.44
N ILE A 474 2.35 -9.40 11.67
CA ILE A 474 3.15 -10.54 12.14
C ILE A 474 2.90 -11.78 11.27
N ILE A 475 1.63 -12.08 10.93
CA ILE A 475 1.28 -13.23 10.08
C ILE A 475 2.03 -13.15 8.75
N PHE A 476 1.93 -12.00 8.08
CA PHE A 476 2.50 -11.80 6.75
C PHE A 476 4.03 -11.75 6.76
N ARG A 477 4.61 -10.93 7.65
CA ARG A 477 6.07 -10.72 7.71
C ARG A 477 6.84 -11.98 8.02
N ASN A 478 6.31 -12.81 8.92
CA ASN A 478 7.00 -14.00 9.40
C ASN A 478 6.60 -15.26 8.64
N GLY A 479 5.73 -15.15 7.62
CA GLY A 479 5.28 -16.28 6.81
C GLY A 479 4.56 -17.34 7.64
N TYR A 480 3.76 -16.92 8.63
CA TYR A 480 3.05 -17.87 9.51
C TYR A 480 1.90 -18.60 8.81
N VAL A 481 1.44 -18.06 7.68
CA VAL A 481 0.60 -18.76 6.70
C VAL A 481 1.48 -19.15 5.52
N LYS A 482 1.38 -20.39 5.07
CA LYS A 482 2.18 -20.94 3.98
C LYS A 482 1.76 -20.38 2.62
N GLY A 483 2.76 -20.17 1.76
CA GLY A 483 2.56 -20.05 0.33
C GLY A 483 1.94 -21.32 -0.25
N SER A 484 1.20 -21.14 -1.34
CA SER A 484 0.56 -22.24 -2.04
C SER A 484 1.56 -23.29 -2.51
N SER A 485 1.17 -24.56 -2.40
CA SER A 485 1.98 -25.70 -2.83
C SER A 485 1.92 -25.94 -4.35
N VAL A 486 0.90 -25.39 -5.03
CA VAL A 486 0.67 -25.56 -6.46
C VAL A 486 0.46 -24.20 -7.13
N ALA A 487 1.28 -23.87 -8.12
CA ALA A 487 1.13 -22.62 -8.87
C ALA A 487 0.41 -22.83 -10.22
N ILE A 488 -0.69 -22.11 -10.44
CA ILE A 488 -1.26 -21.90 -11.77
C ILE A 488 -0.40 -20.86 -12.50
N THR A 489 0.17 -21.23 -13.63
CA THR A 489 0.94 -20.31 -14.48
C THR A 489 0.19 -20.08 -15.79
N LEU A 490 -0.37 -18.87 -15.94
CA LEU A 490 -1.06 -18.43 -17.14
C LEU A 490 -0.04 -17.91 -18.17
N THR A 491 0.11 -18.60 -19.30
CA THR A 491 1.00 -18.16 -20.37
C THR A 491 0.23 -17.33 -21.40
N VAL A 492 0.69 -16.11 -21.63
CA VAL A 492 0.07 -15.16 -22.58
C VAL A 492 0.94 -15.08 -23.84
N ASP A 493 0.34 -15.38 -25.00
CA ASP A 493 1.00 -15.35 -26.31
C ASP A 493 0.71 -14.05 -27.08
N ALA A 494 1.58 -13.71 -28.03
CA ALA A 494 1.41 -12.54 -28.88
C ALA A 494 0.21 -12.72 -29.86
N PRO A 495 -0.39 -11.62 -30.36
CA PRO A 495 -0.18 -10.23 -29.96
C PRO A 495 -0.87 -9.87 -28.63
N TYR A 496 -0.44 -8.75 -28.04
CA TYR A 496 -0.74 -8.35 -26.65
C TYR A 496 -1.55 -7.05 -26.50
N PHE A 497 -2.03 -6.45 -27.58
CA PHE A 497 -2.65 -5.12 -27.53
C PHE A 497 -4.15 -5.17 -27.18
N PRO A 498 -4.65 -4.28 -26.30
CA PRO A 498 -6.06 -4.20 -25.95
C PRO A 498 -6.86 -3.34 -26.95
N ALA A 499 -8.16 -3.63 -27.16
CA ALA A 499 -9.04 -2.77 -27.96
C ALA A 499 -9.55 -1.52 -27.20
N GLY A 500 -9.27 -1.38 -25.91
CA GLY A 500 -9.63 -0.24 -25.06
C GLY A 500 -9.47 -0.52 -23.56
N TYR A 501 -9.84 0.44 -22.68
CA TYR A 501 -9.65 0.37 -21.22
C TYR A 501 -10.11 -0.94 -20.58
N GLN A 502 -11.30 -1.41 -20.96
CA GLN A 502 -11.87 -2.62 -20.37
C GLN A 502 -11.05 -3.87 -20.74
N GLU A 503 -10.50 -3.92 -21.95
CA GLU A 503 -9.65 -5.03 -22.37
C GLU A 503 -8.25 -4.94 -21.76
N MET A 504 -7.72 -3.71 -21.63
CA MET A 504 -6.46 -3.41 -20.96
C MET A 504 -6.48 -3.98 -19.53
N ILE A 505 -7.53 -3.68 -18.77
CA ILE A 505 -7.68 -4.15 -17.37
C ILE A 505 -8.09 -5.63 -17.30
N ARG A 506 -8.82 -6.15 -18.29
CA ARG A 506 -9.21 -7.56 -18.28
C ARG A 506 -8.01 -8.45 -18.54
N GLY A 507 -7.06 -8.06 -19.40
CA GLY A 507 -6.01 -8.96 -19.89
C GLY A 507 -6.54 -9.96 -20.92
N LYS A 508 -5.62 -10.58 -21.68
CA LYS A 508 -5.96 -11.45 -22.82
C LYS A 508 -6.56 -12.77 -22.37
N TYR A 509 -5.96 -13.39 -21.36
CA TYR A 509 -6.44 -14.61 -20.73
C TYR A 509 -6.66 -14.38 -19.24
N ASN A 510 -7.66 -15.05 -18.68
CA ASN A 510 -7.95 -15.01 -17.26
C ASN A 510 -8.40 -16.38 -16.81
N ILE A 511 -7.95 -16.77 -15.61
CA ILE A 511 -8.54 -17.89 -14.90
C ILE A 511 -10.01 -17.57 -14.57
N LYS A 512 -10.80 -18.58 -14.23
CA LYS A 512 -12.11 -18.38 -13.61
C LYS A 512 -11.94 -17.95 -12.14
N PRO A 513 -12.78 -17.04 -11.63
CA PRO A 513 -12.64 -16.58 -10.25
C PRO A 513 -12.78 -17.70 -9.22
N GLY A 514 -12.02 -17.60 -8.13
CA GLY A 514 -12.01 -18.53 -6.99
C GLY A 514 -10.75 -19.39 -6.93
N TRP A 515 -10.12 -19.68 -8.07
CA TRP A 515 -8.88 -20.46 -8.12
C TRP A 515 -7.71 -19.76 -7.43
N GLN A 516 -7.68 -18.42 -7.40
CA GLN A 516 -6.70 -17.64 -6.64
C GLN A 516 -6.88 -17.73 -5.11
N ASN A 517 -8.04 -18.19 -4.63
CA ASN A 517 -8.23 -18.46 -3.21
C ASN A 517 -7.75 -19.87 -2.83
N ILE A 518 -7.46 -20.73 -3.83
CA ILE A 518 -7.01 -22.11 -3.65
C ILE A 518 -5.50 -22.22 -3.92
N HIS A 519 -5.04 -21.64 -5.01
CA HIS A 519 -3.69 -21.77 -5.54
C HIS A 519 -3.03 -20.40 -5.77
N LYS A 520 -1.69 -20.39 -5.78
CA LYS A 520 -0.92 -19.26 -6.32
C LYS A 520 -1.19 -19.13 -7.81
N VAL A 521 -1.38 -17.89 -8.28
CA VAL A 521 -1.59 -17.58 -9.70
C VAL A 521 -0.55 -16.57 -10.15
N ARG A 522 0.10 -16.86 -11.27
CA ARG A 522 1.09 -15.99 -11.89
C ARG A 522 1.03 -16.07 -13.41
N LYS A 523 1.64 -15.10 -14.08
CA LYS A 523 1.73 -15.01 -15.53
C LYS A 523 3.14 -15.26 -16.05
N SER A 524 3.22 -15.69 -17.29
CA SER A 524 4.44 -15.65 -18.11
C SER A 524 4.08 -15.28 -19.54
N TYR A 525 5.01 -14.71 -20.30
CA TYR A 525 4.82 -14.39 -21.71
C TYR A 525 5.54 -15.41 -22.60
N GLY A 526 4.88 -15.86 -23.66
CA GLY A 526 5.39 -16.87 -24.59
C GLY A 526 4.29 -17.65 -25.30
N PRO A 527 4.64 -18.65 -26.14
CA PRO A 527 3.64 -19.49 -26.81
C PRO A 527 2.72 -20.17 -25.80
N MET A 528 1.41 -19.98 -25.96
CA MET A 528 0.43 -20.54 -25.04
C MET A 528 0.43 -22.08 -25.15
N PRO A 529 0.57 -22.82 -24.02
CA PRO A 529 0.51 -24.28 -24.01
C PRO A 529 -0.84 -24.82 -24.51
N SER A 530 -0.82 -25.94 -25.25
CA SER A 530 -2.02 -26.56 -25.83
C SER A 530 -3.10 -26.88 -24.79
N GLY A 531 -2.69 -27.35 -23.60
CA GLY A 531 -3.60 -27.69 -22.50
C GLY A 531 -4.18 -26.51 -21.73
N GLN A 532 -3.65 -25.29 -21.90
CA GLN A 532 -4.10 -24.13 -21.13
C GLN A 532 -5.58 -23.83 -21.38
N LYS A 533 -6.01 -23.77 -22.65
CA LYS A 533 -7.40 -23.44 -23.04
C LYS A 533 -8.45 -24.36 -22.42
N THR A 534 -8.09 -25.62 -22.19
CA THR A 534 -8.98 -26.66 -21.65
C THR A 534 -8.75 -26.96 -20.18
N ALA A 535 -7.79 -26.29 -19.54
CA ALA A 535 -7.56 -26.45 -18.12
C ALA A 535 -8.81 -26.08 -17.33
N GLU A 536 -9.05 -26.77 -16.22
CA GLU A 536 -10.24 -26.55 -15.38
C GLU A 536 -10.33 -25.09 -14.95
N TRP A 537 -9.21 -24.52 -14.50
CA TRP A 537 -9.11 -23.11 -14.11
C TRP A 537 -9.33 -22.10 -15.23
N MET A 538 -9.34 -22.51 -16.51
CA MET A 538 -9.78 -21.65 -17.62
C MET A 538 -11.26 -21.79 -17.94
N THR A 539 -11.87 -22.94 -17.64
CA THR A 539 -13.19 -23.32 -18.16
C THR A 539 -14.28 -23.25 -17.10
N ALA A 540 -13.97 -23.51 -15.83
CA ALA A 540 -14.92 -23.52 -14.72
C ALA A 540 -14.38 -22.85 -13.46
N GLU A 541 -15.27 -22.24 -12.68
CA GLU A 541 -14.97 -21.84 -11.30
C GLU A 541 -14.84 -23.09 -10.42
N PRO A 542 -14.07 -23.04 -9.31
CA PRO A 542 -14.08 -24.13 -8.35
C PRO A 542 -15.49 -24.36 -7.81
N ALA A 543 -15.84 -25.63 -7.62
CA ALA A 543 -17.17 -26.04 -7.17
C ALA A 543 -17.45 -25.61 -5.72
N GLY A 544 -18.71 -25.33 -5.43
CA GLY A 544 -19.18 -24.97 -4.09
C GLY A 544 -18.94 -23.51 -3.70
N GLU A 545 -19.35 -23.19 -2.47
CA GLU A 545 -19.26 -21.85 -1.86
C GLU A 545 -18.19 -21.79 -0.75
N ILE A 546 -17.57 -22.91 -0.42
CA ILE A 546 -16.46 -23.00 0.55
C ILE A 546 -15.18 -23.29 -0.23
N LEU A 547 -14.29 -22.30 -0.28
CA LEU A 547 -12.98 -22.40 -0.92
C LEU A 547 -11.92 -22.64 0.15
N LYS A 548 -11.12 -23.70 -0.02
CA LYS A 548 -10.01 -24.02 0.87
C LYS A 548 -8.70 -23.85 0.10
N SER A 549 -7.73 -23.17 0.70
CA SER A 549 -6.38 -23.11 0.12
C SER A 549 -5.81 -24.52 -0.04
N ASP A 550 -4.91 -24.72 -1.00
CA ASP A 550 -4.22 -26.01 -1.18
C ASP A 550 -3.33 -26.40 0.02
N THR A 551 -3.00 -25.43 0.87
CA THR A 551 -2.34 -25.63 2.16
C THR A 551 -3.29 -26.10 3.26
N GLY A 552 -4.60 -25.90 3.09
CA GLY A 552 -5.63 -26.12 4.09
C GLY A 552 -5.66 -25.07 5.21
N GLU A 553 -4.82 -24.03 5.15
CA GLU A 553 -4.68 -23.03 6.20
C GLU A 553 -5.66 -21.84 6.04
N ILE A 554 -6.33 -21.70 4.90
CA ILE A 554 -7.31 -20.63 4.64
C ILE A 554 -8.63 -21.24 4.18
N ILE A 555 -9.74 -20.82 4.79
CA ILE A 555 -11.09 -21.20 4.40
C ILE A 555 -11.90 -19.92 4.16
N LYS A 556 -12.41 -19.75 2.94
CA LYS A 556 -13.36 -18.71 2.56
C LYS A 556 -14.72 -19.35 2.36
N ASP A 557 -15.63 -19.08 3.28
CA ASP A 557 -17.03 -19.48 3.20
C ASP A 557 -17.86 -18.30 2.68
N ILE A 558 -18.25 -18.40 1.41
CA ILE A 558 -19.04 -17.38 0.73
C ILE A 558 -20.50 -17.41 1.21
N SER A 559 -20.99 -18.59 1.61
CA SER A 559 -22.38 -18.81 2.02
C SER A 559 -22.65 -18.14 3.38
N ARG A 560 -21.75 -18.36 4.34
CA ARG A 560 -21.81 -17.80 5.70
C ARG A 560 -21.09 -16.45 5.82
N LYS A 561 -20.39 -16.03 4.76
CA LYS A 561 -19.58 -14.81 4.71
C LYS A 561 -18.52 -14.78 5.82
N GLN A 562 -17.73 -15.85 5.88
CA GLN A 562 -16.70 -16.07 6.89
C GLN A 562 -15.34 -16.34 6.23
N LEU A 563 -14.29 -15.79 6.83
CA LEU A 563 -12.90 -16.06 6.53
C LEU A 563 -12.25 -16.67 7.77
N THR A 564 -11.75 -17.89 7.64
CA THR A 564 -10.93 -18.55 8.66
C THR A 564 -9.50 -18.69 8.16
N VAL A 565 -8.55 -18.39 9.03
CA VAL A 565 -7.12 -18.68 8.87
C VAL A 565 -6.73 -19.59 10.03
N SER A 566 -6.18 -20.78 9.76
CA SER A 566 -5.73 -21.72 10.80
C SER A 566 -4.43 -22.40 10.39
N ALA A 567 -3.32 -21.84 10.86
CA ALA A 567 -1.96 -22.32 10.69
C ALA A 567 -1.31 -22.55 12.07
N PRO A 568 -0.20 -23.32 12.18
CA PRO A 568 0.42 -23.60 13.48
C PRO A 568 0.81 -22.35 14.29
N LYS A 569 1.19 -21.26 13.60
CA LYS A 569 1.62 -19.99 14.21
C LYS A 569 0.65 -18.83 13.95
N ALA A 570 -0.55 -19.07 13.44
CA ALA A 570 -1.54 -18.02 13.21
C ALA A 570 -2.94 -18.62 13.20
N GLU A 571 -3.85 -18.08 14.01
CA GLU A 571 -5.27 -18.40 13.88
C GLU A 571 -6.10 -17.13 13.88
N GLY A 572 -7.04 -17.03 12.95
CA GLY A 572 -7.87 -15.86 12.78
C GLY A 572 -9.23 -16.19 12.22
N PHE A 573 -10.22 -15.43 12.65
CA PHE A 573 -11.58 -15.44 12.12
C PHE A 573 -11.97 -14.00 11.78
N SER A 574 -12.65 -13.82 10.66
CA SER A 574 -13.38 -12.59 10.35
C SER A 574 -14.65 -12.95 9.61
N GLY A 575 -15.81 -12.48 10.06
CA GLY A 575 -17.08 -12.85 9.43
C GLY A 575 -18.31 -12.61 10.28
N TYR A 576 -19.48 -12.85 9.67
CA TYR A 576 -20.74 -12.87 10.39
C TYR A 576 -20.86 -14.12 11.26
N LEU A 577 -21.37 -13.94 12.48
CA LEU A 577 -21.66 -15.01 13.42
C LEU A 577 -23.11 -15.49 13.22
N ASP A 578 -23.32 -16.80 13.34
CA ASP A 578 -24.59 -17.47 13.03
C ASP A 578 -24.86 -18.69 13.95
N ASP A 579 -24.38 -18.62 15.20
CA ASP A 579 -24.50 -19.67 16.23
C ASP A 579 -23.86 -21.04 15.89
N LYS A 580 -23.11 -21.11 14.78
CA LYS A 580 -22.38 -22.32 14.38
C LYS A 580 -20.88 -22.05 14.45
N ALA A 581 -20.12 -23.04 14.90
CA ALA A 581 -18.66 -22.95 14.88
C ALA A 581 -18.17 -22.64 13.44
N PRO A 582 -17.28 -21.64 13.25
CA PRO A 582 -16.61 -21.44 11.98
C PRO A 582 -15.80 -22.68 11.60
N GLU A 583 -15.82 -23.05 10.32
CA GLU A 583 -15.03 -24.18 9.87
C GLU A 583 -13.53 -23.87 10.02
N GLY A 584 -12.76 -24.83 10.52
CA GLY A 584 -11.30 -24.79 10.55
C GLY A 584 -10.66 -24.22 11.82
N LEU A 585 -11.39 -23.52 12.69
CA LEU A 585 -10.85 -23.00 13.96
C LEU A 585 -10.55 -24.15 14.95
N LYS A 586 -9.39 -24.08 15.59
CA LYS A 586 -8.87 -25.10 16.51
C LYS A 586 -8.63 -24.56 17.92
N VAL A 587 -8.12 -23.33 18.03
CA VAL A 587 -7.78 -22.66 19.30
C VAL A 587 -8.83 -21.62 19.66
N ILE A 588 -9.17 -20.71 18.75
CA ILE A 588 -10.14 -19.63 18.99
C ILE A 588 -11.56 -20.20 18.98
N ASN A 589 -12.31 -19.90 20.04
CA ASN A 589 -13.74 -20.11 20.14
C ASN A 589 -14.44 -18.80 20.54
N ILE A 590 -15.32 -18.30 19.68
CA ILE A 590 -16.00 -17.01 19.85
C ILE A 590 -17.33 -17.23 20.58
N ARG A 591 -17.52 -16.60 21.74
CA ARG A 591 -18.77 -16.74 22.54
C ARG A 591 -19.83 -15.71 22.13
N LYS A 592 -20.13 -15.64 20.84
CA LYS A 592 -21.21 -14.81 20.28
C LYS A 592 -21.89 -15.52 19.13
N VAL A 593 -23.17 -15.22 18.96
CA VAL A 593 -24.05 -15.96 18.04
C VAL A 593 -24.54 -15.12 16.86
N ASN A 594 -24.37 -13.79 16.92
CA ASN A 594 -24.79 -12.85 15.87
C ASN A 594 -23.84 -11.64 15.79
N GLY A 595 -24.02 -10.81 14.77
CA GLY A 595 -23.14 -9.67 14.48
C GLY A 595 -21.94 -10.09 13.63
N PHE A 596 -20.96 -9.20 13.51
CA PHE A 596 -19.72 -9.44 12.77
C PHE A 596 -18.53 -9.31 13.71
N ALA A 597 -17.63 -10.29 13.67
CA ALA A 597 -16.44 -10.29 14.52
C ALA A 597 -15.19 -10.50 13.68
N THR A 598 -14.10 -9.87 14.11
CA THR A 598 -12.74 -10.23 13.69
C THR A 598 -11.94 -10.56 14.94
N VAL A 599 -11.28 -11.71 14.97
CA VAL A 599 -10.39 -12.15 16.06
C VAL A 599 -9.13 -12.73 15.44
N VAL A 600 -7.95 -12.27 15.85
CA VAL A 600 -6.67 -12.75 15.33
C VAL A 600 -5.73 -13.06 16.50
N LEU A 601 -5.10 -14.24 16.47
CA LEU A 601 -4.19 -14.74 17.49
C LEU A 601 -2.86 -15.15 16.84
N VAL A 602 -1.76 -14.62 17.36
CA VAL A 602 -0.39 -14.95 16.93
C VAL A 602 0.55 -15.12 18.12
N PRO A 603 1.60 -15.96 18.00
CA PRO A 603 2.67 -16.06 18.97
C PRO A 603 3.70 -14.94 18.79
N LEU A 604 4.24 -14.46 19.90
CA LEU A 604 5.30 -13.45 19.97
C LEU A 604 6.69 -14.05 20.20
N ASP A 605 6.76 -15.35 20.51
CA ASP A 605 7.97 -16.14 20.75
C ASP A 605 8.34 -17.10 19.60
N ASP A 606 7.64 -16.99 18.46
CA ASP A 606 7.83 -17.79 17.24
C ASP A 606 7.62 -19.32 17.43
N LYS A 607 6.86 -19.74 18.44
CA LYS A 607 6.42 -21.13 18.62
C LYS A 607 5.01 -21.37 18.07
N PRO A 608 4.59 -22.61 17.78
CA PRO A 608 3.18 -22.91 17.53
C PRO A 608 2.28 -22.35 18.65
N ILE A 609 1.08 -21.87 18.32
CA ILE A 609 0.17 -21.19 19.27
C ILE A 609 -0.05 -22.04 20.54
N THR A 610 -0.26 -23.34 20.39
CA THR A 610 -0.52 -24.29 21.50
C THR A 610 0.72 -24.57 22.37
N GLN A 611 1.90 -24.12 21.96
CA GLN A 611 3.18 -24.29 22.67
C GLN A 611 3.80 -22.94 23.08
N SER A 612 3.18 -21.83 22.71
CA SER A 612 3.69 -20.49 22.97
C SER A 612 3.43 -20.10 24.43
N SER A 613 4.38 -19.38 25.01
CA SER A 613 4.23 -18.75 26.34
C SER A 613 3.92 -17.26 26.24
N HIS A 614 3.86 -16.70 25.02
CA HIS A 614 3.66 -15.27 24.79
C HIS A 614 2.87 -15.06 23.51
N LEU A 615 1.60 -14.67 23.66
CA LEU A 615 0.63 -14.53 22.57
C LEU A 615 0.20 -13.07 22.44
N LEU A 616 -0.21 -12.68 21.24
CA LEU A 616 -0.90 -11.43 20.94
C LEU A 616 -2.26 -11.75 20.35
N ILE A 617 -3.31 -11.20 20.94
CA ILE A 617 -4.67 -11.32 20.43
C ILE A 617 -5.22 -9.94 20.10
N SER A 618 -5.89 -9.80 18.95
CA SER A 618 -6.71 -8.63 18.63
C SER A 618 -8.13 -9.01 18.28
N ARG A 619 -9.08 -8.12 18.58
CA ARG A 619 -10.49 -8.30 18.29
C ARG A 619 -11.22 -7.01 17.94
N THR A 620 -12.24 -7.13 17.11
CA THR A 620 -13.31 -6.15 16.93
C THR A 620 -14.65 -6.89 16.83
N TYR A 621 -15.73 -6.22 17.23
CA TYR A 621 -17.09 -6.75 17.15
C TYR A 621 -18.08 -5.64 16.81
N THR A 622 -18.92 -5.90 15.81
CA THR A 622 -20.07 -5.07 15.49
C THR A 622 -21.35 -5.88 15.68
N VAL A 623 -22.35 -5.27 16.32
CA VAL A 623 -23.68 -5.89 16.45
C VAL A 623 -24.44 -5.75 15.12
N ALA A 624 -25.64 -6.32 15.03
CA ALA A 624 -26.36 -6.46 13.76
C ALA A 624 -26.69 -5.12 13.05
N ASP A 625 -26.76 -4.00 13.79
CA ASP A 625 -27.00 -2.66 13.22
C ASP A 625 -25.72 -1.98 12.69
N GLY A 626 -24.55 -2.63 12.84
CA GLY A 626 -23.25 -2.13 12.41
C GLY A 626 -22.52 -1.27 13.45
N SER A 627 -23.12 -1.01 14.62
CA SER A 627 -22.44 -0.34 15.73
C SER A 627 -21.44 -1.25 16.42
N GLU A 628 -20.34 -0.68 16.91
CA GLU A 628 -19.30 -1.42 17.61
C GLU A 628 -19.69 -1.71 19.06
N SER A 629 -19.26 -2.87 19.55
CA SER A 629 -19.50 -3.29 20.91
C SER A 629 -18.27 -3.98 21.50
N ASP A 630 -18.01 -3.67 22.77
CA ASP A 630 -16.93 -4.28 23.56
C ASP A 630 -17.30 -5.64 24.13
N ASP A 631 -18.56 -6.06 23.97
CA ASP A 631 -19.08 -7.33 24.46
C ASP A 631 -18.72 -8.49 23.51
N LEU A 632 -17.46 -8.90 23.53
CA LEU A 632 -16.97 -10.09 22.83
C LEU A 632 -15.96 -10.85 23.70
N SER A 633 -16.43 -11.94 24.31
CA SER A 633 -15.56 -12.90 25.01
C SER A 633 -15.07 -13.99 24.07
N ILE A 634 -13.80 -14.36 24.24
CA ILE A 634 -13.11 -15.35 23.41
C ILE A 634 -12.56 -16.44 24.33
N VAL A 635 -12.66 -17.69 23.92
CA VAL A 635 -12.05 -18.83 24.61
C VAL A 635 -10.93 -19.37 23.75
N LEU A 636 -9.73 -19.46 24.30
CA LEU A 636 -8.58 -20.08 23.65
C LEU A 636 -8.40 -21.49 24.19
N LYS A 637 -8.44 -22.51 23.32
CA LYS A 637 -8.35 -23.93 23.67
C LYS A 637 -6.97 -24.49 23.35
N GLY A 638 -6.59 -25.58 24.03
CA GLY A 638 -5.35 -26.29 23.72
C GLY A 638 -4.07 -25.52 24.08
N LEU A 639 -4.20 -24.51 24.94
CA LEU A 639 -3.06 -23.85 25.58
C LEU A 639 -2.57 -24.71 26.76
N PRO A 640 -1.33 -24.50 27.25
CA PRO A 640 -0.81 -25.16 28.44
C PRO A 640 -1.80 -25.11 29.63
N ALA A 641 -2.12 -26.29 30.19
CA ALA A 641 -3.11 -26.45 31.27
C ALA A 641 -2.65 -25.81 32.61
N ASN A 642 -3.61 -25.49 33.50
CA ASN A 642 -3.38 -25.04 34.89
C ASN A 642 -2.39 -23.87 35.07
N SER A 643 -2.29 -23.06 34.03
CA SER A 643 -1.27 -22.03 33.85
C SER A 643 -1.84 -20.65 34.12
N LYS A 644 -1.10 -19.79 34.85
CA LYS A 644 -1.50 -18.39 35.09
C LYS A 644 -1.04 -17.53 33.92
N TRP A 645 -1.97 -16.89 33.23
CA TRP A 645 -1.67 -15.96 32.15
C TRP A 645 -1.90 -14.52 32.63
N SER A 646 -0.96 -13.62 32.34
CA SER A 646 -1.22 -12.19 32.46
C SER A 646 -2.01 -11.68 31.26
N PHE A 647 -2.73 -10.58 31.49
CA PHE A 647 -3.49 -9.84 30.50
C PHE A 647 -2.94 -8.42 30.44
N SER A 648 -2.54 -7.94 29.26
CA SER A 648 -1.94 -6.61 29.10
C SER A 648 -2.41 -5.95 27.80
N PRO A 649 -3.45 -5.10 27.85
CA PRO A 649 -3.89 -4.31 26.71
C PRO A 649 -2.76 -3.44 26.15
N THR A 650 -2.61 -3.44 24.82
CA THR A 650 -1.46 -2.80 24.14
C THR A 650 -1.83 -1.53 23.37
N ARG A 651 -3.12 -1.22 23.24
CA ARG A 651 -3.64 -0.14 22.39
C ARG A 651 -4.40 0.97 23.14
N SER A 652 -4.28 1.06 24.47
CA SER A 652 -4.89 2.15 25.24
C SER A 652 -4.13 3.47 25.02
N ARG A 653 -4.74 4.41 24.28
CA ARG A 653 -4.15 5.74 24.01
C ARG A 653 -4.58 6.82 25.04
N GLY A 654 -4.85 6.47 26.30
CA GLY A 654 -5.33 7.42 27.33
C GLY A 654 -4.49 7.36 28.60
N ALA A 655 -4.38 8.50 29.30
CA ALA A 655 -3.79 8.57 30.65
C ALA A 655 -4.71 7.99 31.75
N ALA A 656 -5.83 7.37 31.36
CA ALA A 656 -6.76 6.75 32.30
C ALA A 656 -6.09 5.52 32.92
N THR A 657 -5.93 5.57 34.23
CA THR A 657 -5.90 4.37 35.07
C THR A 657 -7.03 3.47 34.63
N ASP A 658 -6.69 2.27 34.16
CA ASP A 658 -7.60 1.19 33.84
C ASP A 658 -8.50 0.93 35.09
N PRO A 659 -9.81 1.26 35.06
CA PRO A 659 -10.72 0.68 36.03
C PRO A 659 -11.02 -0.74 35.53
N ASP A 660 -10.52 -1.74 36.27
CA ASP A 660 -10.75 -3.17 36.08
C ASP A 660 -10.03 -3.80 34.86
N VAL A 661 -8.69 -3.97 34.95
CA VAL A 661 -7.95 -4.89 34.07
C VAL A 661 -8.63 -6.26 34.16
N PRO A 662 -9.26 -6.75 33.10
CA PRO A 662 -9.96 -8.02 33.17
C PRO A 662 -8.96 -9.15 33.42
N SER A 663 -9.21 -9.99 34.43
CA SER A 663 -8.38 -11.17 34.66
C SER A 663 -8.76 -12.28 33.68
N VAL A 664 -7.76 -12.92 33.07
CA VAL A 664 -7.98 -14.16 32.32
C VAL A 664 -8.27 -15.27 33.30
N THR A 665 -9.34 -16.03 33.06
CA THR A 665 -9.73 -17.13 33.94
C THR A 665 -9.48 -18.47 33.26
N ALA A 666 -9.01 -19.44 34.05
CA ALA A 666 -8.94 -20.83 33.61
C ALA A 666 -10.38 -21.35 33.41
N GLY A 667 -10.72 -21.70 32.19
CA GLY A 667 -11.93 -22.44 31.86
C GLY A 667 -11.74 -23.95 32.05
N ALA A 668 -12.82 -24.71 31.85
CA ALA A 668 -12.72 -26.17 31.78
C ALA A 668 -11.76 -26.62 30.65
N GLU A 669 -11.12 -27.79 30.82
CA GLU A 669 -10.34 -28.46 29.76
C GLU A 669 -9.16 -27.65 29.16
N SER A 670 -8.34 -26.99 29.98
CA SER A 670 -7.18 -26.21 29.50
C SER A 670 -7.56 -25.06 28.56
N ALA A 671 -8.74 -24.47 28.79
CA ALA A 671 -9.20 -23.31 28.07
C ALA A 671 -8.86 -22.01 28.82
N LEU A 672 -8.49 -20.96 28.09
CA LEU A 672 -8.24 -19.62 28.62
C LEU A 672 -9.38 -18.70 28.17
N VAL A 673 -10.12 -18.14 29.12
CA VAL A 673 -11.22 -17.21 28.82
C VAL A 673 -10.70 -15.79 28.78
N VAL A 674 -10.59 -15.23 27.57
CA VAL A 674 -10.32 -13.81 27.34
C VAL A 674 -11.64 -13.04 27.45
N PRO A 675 -11.76 -12.13 28.41
CA PRO A 675 -13.04 -11.48 28.75
C PRO A 675 -13.42 -10.37 27.77
N SER A 676 -14.71 -10.03 27.75
CA SER A 676 -15.23 -8.79 27.15
C SER A 676 -14.64 -7.55 27.85
N GLY A 677 -14.76 -6.36 27.26
CA GLY A 677 -14.32 -5.10 27.86
C GLY A 677 -13.74 -4.10 26.86
N ASN A 678 -13.30 -2.93 27.33
CA ASN A 678 -12.77 -1.87 26.47
C ASN A 678 -11.30 -2.13 26.08
N TRP A 679 -11.08 -3.16 25.26
CA TRP A 679 -9.78 -3.52 24.72
C TRP A 679 -9.92 -4.14 23.33
N THR A 680 -8.98 -3.84 22.43
CA THR A 680 -8.98 -4.32 21.04
C THR A 680 -7.73 -5.11 20.67
N GLU A 681 -6.64 -4.95 21.41
CA GLU A 681 -5.42 -5.74 21.29
C GLU A 681 -4.83 -5.98 22.69
N CYS A 682 -4.35 -7.19 22.96
CA CYS A 682 -3.82 -7.59 24.24
C CYS A 682 -2.70 -8.63 24.10
N GLU A 683 -1.65 -8.47 24.90
CA GLU A 683 -0.62 -9.50 25.12
C GLU A 683 -1.02 -10.43 26.26
N LEU A 684 -0.88 -11.73 26.00
CA LEU A 684 -1.07 -12.80 26.97
C LEU A 684 0.28 -13.46 27.22
N GLU A 685 0.75 -13.45 28.46
CA GLU A 685 2.05 -14.04 28.83
C GLU A 685 1.86 -15.06 29.95
N LEU A 686 2.43 -16.24 29.77
CA LEU A 686 2.46 -17.31 30.76
C LEU A 686 3.41 -16.92 31.90
N LYS A 687 2.92 -16.89 33.14
CA LYS A 687 3.68 -16.55 34.35
C LYS A 687 4.25 -17.76 35.08
#